data_AF-A0A4T0WYD5-F1
#
_entry.id   AF-A0A4T0WYD5-F1
#
_cell.length_a   1.000
_cell.length_b   1.000
_cell.length_c   1.000
_cell.angle_alpha   90.00
_cell.angle_beta   90.00
_cell.angle_gamma   90.00
#
_symmetry.space_group_name_H-M   'P 1'
#
loop_
_entity.id
_entity.type
_entity.pdbx_description
1 polymer ?
#
loop_
_entity_poly.entity_id
_entity_poly.type
_entity_poly.pdbx_seq_one_letter_code
_entity_poly.pdbx_strand_id
1 'polypeptide(L)'
;MDSADRAVLALVHTSDRLLDDAHALLPAWQDQLTSQSKEDDGRLVLYNSYIKQALNCLFKALRQFSNTMDASIQASLYYKTAKILFLETASLNLASDYCYKGINLCKKYEPKLSMNKLRLLYLNFQIQFLANHTSADSLAYLNDIIDTEIPTDNNFVDIKYFFMFIKFTNFNSVFSMNKNLLNLKSILKSENIIFKQIVLFHLIEYQLTNNLPISEIKKNVQLLDDTLNDSSPLQFKALKILIDSQIALYIVDLENIVSKIQHLDTFIKTIKESKKSWQSYLNINFSIDSTRGSFPVQIKWISFKDFTITSYFYCSVLYSFKSWDKKNKSDKILKTLLPAISNNKKTSFTSLDELQKHLLKTEYLKILTDIYQLISDFVKDSVPLSQNSISKYSHLQTFIEQYTNNTIKYSTFEIIVYNTLIPIVKYLFAVIHQRNGNFYKALFLYSEVITFKPEQSAIISTLLSNFGIPITNNEQLKLISTLNSIPIVQNIIEQEKLNHSKISEFDLNYDQIMDKFGKLLKLKDKLLNRLNSAKVENNELTMVAIEAIKHFYQTSSTAFPFDSINLDLIQQKSPLLTSILYLIKGYTYKFDLGISTHENLNKKVSYFSYACMNSIKACNENNNNEIANLGYYEIYKIMNHNRNLYSTKDIEKVAAKLQIDSETNFSKRVKFS
;
A
#
# COMPACT_ATOMS: atom_id res chain seq x y z
N MET A 1 36.86 36.59 -22.01
CA MET A 1 36.15 35.44 -22.58
C MET A 1 36.57 35.30 -24.03
N ASP A 2 37.16 34.15 -24.36
CA ASP A 2 37.62 33.86 -25.71
C ASP A 2 36.44 33.74 -26.69
N SER A 3 36.68 33.83 -27.99
CA SER A 3 35.61 33.72 -29.00
C SER A 3 34.92 32.34 -28.97
N ALA A 4 35.68 31.28 -28.64
CA ALA A 4 35.21 29.92 -28.47
C ALA A 4 34.28 29.75 -27.25
N ASP A 5 34.60 30.37 -26.11
CA ASP A 5 33.78 30.28 -24.89
C ASP A 5 32.39 30.89 -25.10
N ARG A 6 32.31 32.01 -25.84
CA ARG A 6 31.05 32.66 -26.19
C ARG A 6 30.19 31.79 -27.11
N ALA A 7 30.81 31.09 -28.06
CA ALA A 7 30.11 30.16 -28.95
C ALA A 7 29.56 28.94 -28.19
N VAL A 8 30.34 28.37 -27.27
CA VAL A 8 29.91 27.29 -26.38
C VAL A 8 28.73 27.74 -25.52
N LEU A 9 28.85 28.90 -24.85
CA LEU A 9 27.79 29.43 -24.00
C LEU A 9 26.48 29.66 -24.77
N ALA A 10 26.56 30.20 -26.00
CA ALA A 10 25.39 30.39 -26.86
C ALA A 10 24.71 29.07 -27.24
N LEU A 11 25.48 28.02 -27.55
CA LEU A 11 24.94 26.69 -27.84
C LEU A 11 24.28 26.06 -26.60
N VAL A 12 24.86 26.25 -25.41
CA VAL A 12 24.29 25.76 -24.16
C VAL A 12 22.99 26.48 -23.84
N HIS A 13 22.94 27.81 -23.94
CA HIS A 13 21.70 28.58 -23.75
C HIS A 13 20.61 28.22 -24.75
N THR A 14 20.98 27.99 -26.01
CA THR A 14 20.03 27.54 -27.04
C THR A 14 19.48 26.16 -26.70
N SER A 15 20.34 25.23 -26.25
CA SER A 15 19.91 23.92 -25.77
C SER A 15 18.94 24.02 -24.60
N ASP A 16 19.20 24.91 -23.63
CA ASP A 16 18.32 25.09 -22.47
C ASP A 16 16.96 25.64 -22.86
N ARG A 17 16.92 26.66 -23.72
CA ARG A 17 15.66 27.21 -24.22
C ARG A 17 14.82 26.15 -24.94
N LEU A 18 15.46 25.34 -25.79
CA LEU A 18 14.77 24.26 -26.51
C LEU A 18 14.22 23.18 -25.57
N LEU A 19 14.92 22.88 -24.47
CA LEU A 19 14.41 21.96 -23.45
C LEU A 19 13.22 22.57 -22.71
N ASP A 20 13.29 23.85 -22.34
CA ASP A 20 12.19 24.56 -21.70
C ASP A 20 10.95 24.61 -22.61
N ASP A 21 11.14 24.89 -23.90
CA ASP A 21 10.09 24.87 -24.92
C ASP A 21 9.47 23.47 -25.06
N ALA A 22 10.28 22.40 -25.01
CA ALA A 22 9.78 21.03 -25.01
C ALA A 22 8.95 20.72 -23.75
N HIS A 23 9.47 21.06 -22.57
CA HIS A 23 8.81 20.80 -21.29
C HIS A 23 7.52 21.60 -21.11
N ALA A 24 7.41 22.79 -21.71
CA ALA A 24 6.20 23.60 -21.73
C ALA A 24 5.03 22.95 -22.49
N LEU A 25 5.28 21.99 -23.38
CA LEU A 25 4.23 21.25 -24.09
C LEU A 25 3.56 20.18 -23.23
N LEU A 26 4.25 19.68 -22.19
CA LEU A 26 3.80 18.52 -21.41
C LEU A 26 2.49 18.76 -20.62
N PRO A 27 2.26 19.92 -19.96
CA PRO A 27 0.99 20.18 -19.27
C PRO A 27 -0.22 20.17 -20.21
N ALA A 28 -0.09 20.72 -21.41
CA ALA A 28 -1.17 20.73 -22.41
C ALA A 28 -1.50 19.31 -22.92
N TRP A 29 -0.51 18.41 -22.88
CA TRP A 29 -0.71 17.00 -23.24
C TRP A 29 -1.45 16.21 -22.13
N GLN A 30 -1.24 16.56 -20.86
CA GLN A 30 -1.99 15.98 -19.73
C GLN A 30 -3.52 16.14 -19.91
N ASP A 31 -3.95 17.30 -20.41
CA ASP A 31 -5.36 17.65 -20.60
C ASP A 31 -6.03 16.87 -21.73
N GLN A 32 -5.28 16.51 -22.78
CA GLN A 32 -5.81 15.73 -23.91
C GLN A 32 -5.85 14.22 -23.62
N LEU A 33 -4.85 13.68 -22.90
CA LEU A 33 -4.81 12.27 -22.55
C LEU A 33 -5.96 11.87 -21.60
N THR A 34 -6.45 12.83 -20.81
CA THR A 34 -7.61 12.65 -19.93
C THR A 34 -8.96 12.74 -20.67
N SER A 35 -9.02 13.32 -21.88
CA SER A 35 -10.26 13.50 -22.66
C SER A 35 -10.52 12.41 -23.71
N GLN A 36 -9.81 11.27 -23.68
CA GLN A 36 -9.96 10.12 -24.60
C GLN A 36 -9.82 10.42 -26.10
N SER A 37 -9.45 11.64 -26.51
CA SER A 37 -9.15 11.97 -27.90
C SER A 37 -7.72 11.52 -28.24
N LYS A 38 -7.57 10.28 -28.71
CA LYS A 38 -6.29 9.67 -29.16
C LYS A 38 -5.83 10.16 -30.55
N GLU A 39 -6.07 11.41 -30.89
CA GLU A 39 -5.51 11.99 -32.12
C GLU A 39 -4.47 13.03 -31.73
N ASP A 40 -3.18 12.66 -31.60
CA ASP A 40 -2.11 13.66 -31.63
C ASP A 40 -0.68 13.10 -31.78
N ASP A 41 -0.32 12.57 -32.96
CA ASP A 41 1.09 12.33 -33.30
C ASP A 41 1.90 13.65 -33.39
N GLY A 42 1.26 14.79 -33.64
CA GLY A 42 1.92 16.07 -33.93
C GLY A 42 2.68 16.69 -32.75
N ARG A 43 2.11 16.65 -31.53
CA ARG A 43 2.74 17.24 -30.34
C ARG A 43 3.94 16.44 -29.83
N LEU A 44 3.84 15.11 -29.87
CA LEU A 44 4.97 14.23 -29.53
C LEU A 44 6.10 14.39 -30.53
N VAL A 45 5.79 14.52 -31.83
CA VAL A 45 6.79 14.83 -32.86
C VAL A 45 7.47 16.17 -32.59
N LEU A 46 6.72 17.21 -32.23
CA LEU A 46 7.28 18.52 -31.90
C LEU A 46 8.16 18.48 -30.65
N TYR A 47 7.70 17.82 -29.59
CA TYR A 47 8.46 17.59 -28.37
C TYR A 47 9.80 16.91 -28.67
N ASN A 48 9.77 15.78 -29.39
CA ASN A 48 10.96 15.03 -29.77
C ASN A 48 11.89 15.86 -30.69
N SER A 49 11.34 16.72 -31.55
CA SER A 49 12.12 17.64 -32.38
C SER A 49 12.93 18.63 -31.53
N TYR A 50 12.31 19.24 -30.52
CA TYR A 50 13.01 20.15 -29.60
C TYR A 50 14.09 19.42 -28.79
N ILE A 51 13.80 18.23 -28.25
CA ILE A 51 14.82 17.42 -27.56
C ILE A 51 16.00 17.10 -28.48
N LYS A 52 15.73 16.69 -29.72
CA LYS A 52 16.77 16.39 -30.72
C LYS A 52 17.62 17.62 -31.06
N GLN A 53 16.99 18.78 -31.23
CA GLN A 53 17.71 20.03 -31.51
C GLN A 53 18.57 20.47 -30.33
N ALA A 54 18.05 20.36 -29.10
CA ALA A 54 18.81 20.65 -27.89
C ALA A 54 20.08 19.77 -27.78
N LEU A 55 19.92 18.45 -27.99
CA LEU A 55 21.05 17.52 -28.01
C LEU A 55 22.05 17.84 -29.13
N ASN A 56 21.58 18.23 -30.32
CA ASN A 56 22.47 18.63 -31.42
C ASN A 56 23.32 19.87 -31.07
N CYS A 57 22.77 20.85 -30.34
CA CYS A 57 23.54 21.99 -29.84
C CYS A 57 24.68 21.53 -28.92
N LEU A 58 24.39 20.61 -27.99
CA LEU A 58 25.40 20.08 -27.05
C LEU A 58 26.44 19.20 -27.74
N PHE A 59 26.02 18.34 -28.69
CA PHE A 59 26.93 17.54 -29.49
C PHE A 59 27.86 18.42 -30.33
N LYS A 60 27.34 19.51 -30.91
CA LYS A 60 28.15 20.48 -31.65
C LYS A 60 29.17 21.15 -30.73
N ALA A 61 28.76 21.59 -29.54
CA ALA A 61 29.66 22.18 -28.55
C ALA A 61 30.79 21.22 -28.17
N LEU A 62 30.45 19.97 -27.84
CA LEU A 62 31.43 18.94 -27.45
C LEU A 62 32.33 18.47 -28.59
N ARG A 63 31.86 18.47 -29.85
CA ARG A 63 32.69 18.03 -31.00
C ARG A 63 33.63 19.10 -31.50
N GLN A 64 33.19 20.37 -31.54
CA GLN A 64 33.95 21.45 -32.17
C GLN A 64 34.91 22.15 -31.20
N PHE A 65 34.61 22.15 -29.90
CA PHE A 65 35.36 22.93 -28.91
C PHE A 65 36.01 22.09 -27.81
N SER A 66 35.99 20.75 -27.88
CA SER A 66 36.53 19.88 -26.81
C SER A 66 37.99 20.16 -26.47
N ASN A 67 38.79 20.58 -27.45
CA ASN A 67 40.23 20.78 -27.27
C ASN A 67 40.56 22.19 -26.76
N THR A 68 39.59 23.11 -26.78
CA THR A 68 39.75 24.51 -26.38
C THR A 68 39.02 24.85 -25.08
N MET A 69 38.06 24.03 -24.67
CA MET A 69 37.30 24.22 -23.44
C MET A 69 38.09 23.81 -22.19
N ASP A 70 37.87 24.53 -21.09
CA ASP A 70 38.33 24.09 -19.77
C ASP A 70 37.73 22.72 -19.40
N ALA A 71 38.55 21.88 -18.75
CA ALA A 71 38.19 20.51 -18.41
C ALA A 71 36.96 20.44 -17.48
N SER A 72 36.74 21.43 -16.62
CA SER A 72 35.55 21.51 -15.75
C SER A 72 34.28 21.79 -16.55
N ILE A 73 34.35 22.71 -17.51
CA ILE A 73 33.24 23.04 -18.42
C ILE A 73 32.91 21.82 -19.29
N GLN A 74 33.93 21.18 -19.85
CA GLN A 74 33.77 19.99 -20.67
C GLN A 74 33.15 18.81 -19.88
N ALA A 75 33.61 18.56 -18.65
CA ALA A 75 33.01 17.55 -17.77
C ALA A 75 31.54 17.85 -17.47
N SER A 76 31.20 19.12 -17.21
CA SER A 76 29.83 19.56 -16.97
C SER A 76 28.92 19.39 -18.19
N LEU A 77 29.46 19.64 -19.40
CA LEU A 77 28.76 19.39 -20.66
C LEU A 77 28.54 17.90 -20.91
N TYR A 78 29.52 17.05 -20.62
CA TYR A 78 29.32 15.60 -20.68
C TYR A 78 28.22 15.12 -19.74
N TYR A 79 28.22 15.61 -18.50
CA TYR A 79 27.15 15.30 -17.54
C TYR A 79 25.78 15.75 -18.04
N LYS A 80 25.67 17.00 -18.54
CA LYS A 80 24.42 17.55 -19.07
C LYS A 80 23.89 16.76 -20.26
N THR A 81 24.77 16.44 -21.20
CA THR A 81 24.43 15.66 -22.41
C THR A 81 23.96 14.26 -22.03
N ALA A 82 24.70 13.56 -21.17
CA ALA A 82 24.32 12.25 -20.69
C ALA A 82 22.99 12.28 -19.93
N LYS A 83 22.75 13.31 -19.11
CA LYS A 83 21.50 13.48 -18.35
C LYS A 83 20.29 13.67 -19.26
N ILE A 84 20.40 14.50 -20.32
CA ILE A 84 19.30 14.68 -21.28
C ILE A 84 19.05 13.38 -22.06
N LEU A 85 20.11 12.71 -22.51
CA LEU A 85 19.97 11.41 -23.18
C LEU A 85 19.29 10.37 -22.29
N PHE A 86 19.65 10.32 -21.01
CA PHE A 86 19.07 9.41 -20.03
C PHE A 86 17.59 9.70 -19.75
N LEU A 87 17.23 10.98 -19.58
CA LEU A 87 15.86 11.35 -19.21
C LEU A 87 14.89 11.37 -20.39
N GLU A 88 15.37 11.71 -21.59
CA GLU A 88 14.50 12.04 -22.72
C GLU A 88 14.61 11.06 -23.90
N THR A 89 15.51 10.07 -23.85
CA THR A 89 15.73 9.18 -25.00
C THR A 89 15.90 7.72 -24.58
N ALA A 90 15.67 6.80 -25.52
CA ALA A 90 16.01 5.39 -25.35
C ALA A 90 17.51 5.06 -25.56
N SER A 91 18.36 6.07 -25.84
CA SER A 91 19.78 5.87 -26.20
C SER A 91 20.68 5.71 -24.96
N LEU A 92 20.39 4.73 -24.11
CA LEU A 92 21.08 4.50 -22.84
C LEU A 92 22.58 4.21 -23.04
N ASN A 93 22.96 3.47 -24.08
CA ASN A 93 24.37 3.20 -24.41
C ASN A 93 25.14 4.49 -24.71
N LEU A 94 24.55 5.39 -25.51
CA LEU A 94 25.17 6.67 -25.84
C LEU A 94 25.28 7.58 -24.61
N ALA A 95 24.27 7.57 -23.72
CA ALA A 95 24.33 8.29 -22.46
C ALA A 95 25.50 7.78 -21.59
N SER A 96 25.69 6.46 -21.51
CA SER A 96 26.80 5.83 -20.79
C SER A 96 28.16 6.18 -21.41
N ASP A 97 28.29 6.19 -22.73
CA ASP A 97 29.53 6.60 -23.42
C ASP A 97 29.96 8.03 -23.05
N TYR A 98 29.00 8.97 -22.97
CA TYR A 98 29.28 10.34 -22.55
C TYR A 98 29.65 10.42 -21.06
N CYS A 99 29.06 9.59 -20.21
CA CYS A 99 29.52 9.44 -18.83
C CYS A 99 30.98 8.96 -18.78
N TYR A 100 31.33 7.89 -19.50
CA TYR A 100 32.71 7.37 -19.54
C TYR A 100 33.73 8.39 -20.05
N LYS A 101 33.39 9.14 -21.10
CA LYS A 101 34.24 10.25 -21.61
C LYS A 101 34.48 11.30 -20.52
N GLY A 102 33.43 11.70 -19.81
CA GLY A 102 33.54 12.64 -18.70
C GLY A 102 34.33 12.08 -17.51
N ILE A 103 34.13 10.82 -17.15
CA ILE A 103 34.86 10.15 -16.05
C ILE A 103 36.35 10.09 -16.36
N ASN A 104 36.71 9.66 -17.58
CA ASN A 104 38.11 9.58 -18.03
C ASN A 104 38.77 10.96 -18.08
N LEU A 105 38.02 12.00 -18.46
CA LEU A 105 38.50 13.38 -18.38
C LEU A 105 38.75 13.76 -16.92
N CYS A 106 37.80 13.54 -16.02
CA CYS A 106 37.94 13.90 -14.61
C CYS A 106 39.12 13.18 -13.95
N LYS A 107 39.35 11.90 -14.24
CA LYS A 107 40.48 11.09 -13.73
C LYS A 107 41.84 11.71 -14.07
N LYS A 108 41.99 12.32 -15.26
CA LYS A 108 43.25 12.99 -15.66
C LYS A 108 43.55 14.27 -14.88
N TYR A 109 42.52 14.91 -14.33
CA TYR A 109 42.61 16.20 -13.63
C TYR A 109 42.22 16.10 -12.14
N GLU A 110 42.34 14.92 -11.55
CA GLU A 110 42.23 14.75 -10.10
C GLU A 110 43.37 15.49 -9.37
N PRO A 111 43.13 16.00 -8.14
CA PRO A 111 41.88 15.93 -7.36
C PRO A 111 40.85 17.02 -7.68
N LYS A 112 41.14 17.96 -8.60
CA LYS A 112 40.30 19.14 -8.84
C LYS A 112 38.90 18.79 -9.35
N LEU A 113 38.77 17.72 -10.15
CA LEU A 113 37.49 17.31 -10.75
C LEU A 113 36.83 16.10 -10.07
N SER A 114 37.24 15.73 -8.85
CA SER A 114 36.69 14.56 -8.15
C SER A 114 35.17 14.62 -7.96
N MET A 115 34.60 15.81 -7.73
CA MET A 115 33.14 15.96 -7.59
C MET A 115 32.39 15.72 -8.90
N ASN A 116 32.93 16.21 -10.02
CA ASN A 116 32.35 15.95 -11.33
C ASN A 116 32.47 14.47 -11.69
N LYS A 117 33.58 13.81 -11.31
CA LYS A 117 33.75 12.36 -11.45
C LYS A 117 32.64 11.60 -10.73
N LEU A 118 32.41 11.89 -9.44
CA LEU A 118 31.38 11.22 -8.64
C LEU A 118 29.97 11.45 -9.20
N ARG A 119 29.66 12.66 -9.69
CA ARG A 119 28.36 12.95 -10.34
C ARG A 119 28.15 12.13 -11.60
N LEU A 120 29.19 11.98 -12.43
CA LEU A 120 29.15 11.16 -13.63
C LEU A 120 29.09 9.67 -13.31
N LEU A 121 29.81 9.20 -12.30
CA LEU A 121 29.74 7.81 -11.81
C LEU A 121 28.32 7.47 -11.33
N TYR A 122 27.69 8.36 -10.56
CA TYR A 122 26.32 8.20 -10.10
C TYR A 122 25.31 8.19 -11.25
N LEU A 123 25.42 9.13 -12.21
CA LEU A 123 24.54 9.14 -13.39
C LEU A 123 24.73 7.87 -14.24
N ASN A 124 25.97 7.41 -14.42
CA ASN A 124 26.24 6.17 -15.14
C ASN A 124 25.63 4.95 -14.46
N PHE A 125 25.69 4.89 -13.11
CA PHE A 125 24.99 3.87 -12.34
C PHE A 125 23.47 3.89 -12.62
N GLN A 126 22.85 5.07 -12.62
CA GLN A 126 21.41 5.21 -12.91
C GLN A 126 21.06 4.71 -14.33
N ILE A 127 21.90 5.02 -15.31
CA ILE A 127 21.75 4.55 -16.70
C ILE A 127 21.86 3.03 -16.78
N GLN A 128 22.89 2.43 -16.17
CA GLN A 128 23.10 0.98 -16.16
C GLN A 128 21.99 0.23 -15.43
N PHE A 129 21.52 0.76 -14.30
CA PHE A 129 20.43 0.17 -13.54
C PHE A 129 19.12 0.14 -14.35
N LEU A 130 18.84 1.19 -15.12
CA LEU A 130 17.67 1.24 -16.00
C LEU A 130 17.82 0.32 -17.23
N ALA A 131 19.00 0.27 -17.84
CA ALA A 131 19.27 -0.55 -19.02
C ALA A 131 19.23 -2.06 -18.71
N ASN A 132 19.82 -2.46 -17.58
CA ASN A 132 20.02 -3.85 -17.18
C ASN A 132 19.27 -4.14 -15.88
N HIS A 133 17.93 -4.02 -15.92
CA HIS A 133 17.02 -4.17 -14.78
C HIS A 133 17.53 -5.16 -13.70
N THR A 134 17.91 -4.63 -12.53
CA THR A 134 18.36 -5.40 -11.35
C THR A 134 19.48 -6.43 -11.62
N SER A 135 20.35 -6.17 -12.59
CA SER A 135 21.49 -7.05 -12.90
C SER A 135 22.55 -7.04 -11.80
N ALA A 136 23.19 -8.19 -11.58
CA ALA A 136 24.37 -8.32 -10.74
C ALA A 136 25.47 -7.32 -11.13
N ASP A 137 25.57 -6.97 -12.41
CA ASP A 137 26.53 -6.01 -12.96
C ASP A 137 26.30 -4.59 -12.45
N SER A 138 25.05 -4.12 -12.43
CA SER A 138 24.72 -2.78 -11.89
C SER A 138 25.01 -2.67 -10.40
N LEU A 139 24.81 -3.76 -9.64
CA LEU A 139 25.16 -3.85 -8.23
C LEU A 139 26.68 -3.92 -8.04
N ALA A 140 27.40 -4.67 -8.88
CA ALA A 140 28.86 -4.75 -8.86
C ALA A 140 29.49 -3.38 -9.15
N TYR A 141 28.98 -2.66 -10.15
CA TYR A 141 29.41 -1.31 -10.47
C TYR A 141 29.17 -0.33 -9.30
N LEU A 142 28.02 -0.42 -8.62
CA LEU A 142 27.77 0.41 -7.44
C LEU A 142 28.71 0.06 -6.27
N ASN A 143 29.03 -1.22 -6.07
CA ASN A 143 30.00 -1.63 -5.05
C ASN A 143 31.39 -1.11 -5.38
N ASP A 144 31.81 -1.19 -6.65
CA ASP A 144 33.08 -0.63 -7.11
C ASP A 144 33.16 0.88 -6.81
N ILE A 145 32.09 1.65 -7.08
CA ILE A 145 32.07 3.07 -6.68
C ILE A 145 32.30 3.25 -5.17
N ILE A 146 31.63 2.47 -4.32
CA ILE A 146 31.68 2.57 -2.85
C ILE A 146 33.05 2.16 -2.29
N ASP A 147 33.67 1.15 -2.90
CA ASP A 147 34.86 0.49 -2.38
C ASP A 147 36.16 1.04 -2.98
N THR A 148 36.15 1.53 -4.23
CA THR A 148 37.36 1.93 -4.96
C THR A 148 37.38 3.40 -5.40
N GLU A 149 36.26 3.97 -5.86
CA GLU A 149 36.25 5.32 -6.44
C GLU A 149 36.06 6.45 -5.42
N ILE A 150 35.43 6.18 -4.27
CA ILE A 150 35.27 7.15 -3.18
C ILE A 150 36.50 7.07 -2.25
N PRO A 151 37.22 8.19 -2.03
CA PRO A 151 38.37 8.23 -1.12
C PRO A 151 38.02 7.78 0.30
N THR A 152 38.96 7.13 0.99
CA THR A 152 38.79 6.63 2.37
C THR A 152 38.95 7.71 3.46
N ASP A 153 39.21 8.96 3.07
CA ASP A 153 39.31 10.10 3.98
C ASP A 153 37.96 10.35 4.70
N ASN A 154 38.02 10.72 5.98
CA ASN A 154 36.84 11.01 6.81
C ASN A 154 35.92 12.06 6.16
N ASN A 155 36.49 12.98 5.37
CA ASN A 155 35.73 14.01 4.66
C ASN A 155 34.76 13.47 3.60
N PHE A 156 34.89 12.21 3.18
CA PHE A 156 34.02 11.57 2.17
C PHE A 156 33.02 10.56 2.77
N VAL A 157 33.01 10.40 4.09
CA VAL A 157 32.19 9.39 4.78
C VAL A 157 30.70 9.57 4.49
N ASP A 158 30.17 10.79 4.51
CA ASP A 158 28.76 11.05 4.21
C ASP A 158 28.41 10.78 2.74
N ILE A 159 29.35 10.99 1.82
CA ILE A 159 29.17 10.63 0.40
C ILE A 159 29.14 9.10 0.27
N LYS A 160 30.02 8.38 0.96
CA LYS A 160 29.99 6.91 1.00
C LYS A 160 28.66 6.40 1.57
N TYR A 161 28.16 7.01 2.64
CA TYR A 161 26.84 6.72 3.20
C TYR A 161 25.71 7.01 2.23
N PHE A 162 25.79 8.09 1.45
CA PHE A 162 24.84 8.37 0.37
C PHE A 162 24.82 7.23 -0.67
N PHE A 163 25.95 6.76 -1.18
CA PHE A 163 25.97 5.65 -2.12
C PHE A 163 25.51 4.31 -1.50
N MET A 164 25.82 4.07 -0.22
CA MET A 164 25.25 2.93 0.51
C MET A 164 23.72 3.03 0.66
N PHE A 165 23.19 4.24 0.82
CA PHE A 165 21.76 4.48 0.84
C PHE A 165 21.12 4.24 -0.54
N ILE A 166 21.77 4.68 -1.63
CA ILE A 166 21.36 4.34 -3.01
C ILE A 166 21.36 2.83 -3.24
N LYS A 167 22.35 2.10 -2.71
CA LYS A 167 22.39 0.64 -2.77
C LYS A 167 21.19 0.02 -2.07
N PHE A 168 20.83 0.53 -0.90
CA PHE A 168 19.62 0.08 -0.19
C PHE A 168 18.35 0.37 -0.99
N THR A 169 18.14 1.60 -1.48
CA THR A 169 16.88 1.98 -2.14
C THR A 169 16.63 1.23 -3.45
N ASN A 170 17.68 0.80 -4.15
CA ASN A 170 17.56 0.10 -5.44
C ASN A 170 17.72 -1.43 -5.36
N PHE A 171 18.35 -1.96 -4.30
CA PHE A 171 18.65 -3.40 -4.17
C PHE A 171 18.20 -4.02 -2.84
N ASN A 172 17.28 -3.40 -2.09
CA ASN A 172 16.79 -3.96 -0.83
C ASN A 172 16.22 -5.38 -0.98
N SER A 173 15.65 -5.73 -2.13
CA SER A 173 15.10 -7.07 -2.41
C SER A 173 16.16 -8.15 -2.59
N VAL A 174 17.42 -7.77 -2.88
CA VAL A 174 18.55 -8.70 -3.08
C VAL A 174 19.12 -9.18 -1.74
N PHE A 175 19.02 -8.36 -0.70
CA PHE A 175 19.63 -8.66 0.61
C PHE A 175 18.58 -9.10 1.63
N SER A 176 19.01 -9.93 2.59
CA SER A 176 18.18 -10.28 3.73
C SER A 176 17.76 -9.04 4.52
N MET A 177 16.55 -9.06 5.09
CA MET A 177 16.01 -7.98 5.92
C MET A 177 16.98 -7.51 7.02
N ASN A 178 17.60 -8.43 7.76
CA ASN A 178 18.55 -8.09 8.83
C ASN A 178 19.76 -7.30 8.30
N LYS A 179 20.31 -7.72 7.16
CA LYS A 179 21.42 -7.01 6.50
C LYS A 179 21.00 -5.59 6.07
N ASN A 180 19.80 -5.42 5.52
CA ASN A 180 19.29 -4.10 5.15
C ASN A 180 19.11 -3.19 6.37
N LEU A 181 18.56 -3.72 7.48
CA LEU A 181 18.41 -2.96 8.73
C LEU A 181 19.76 -2.55 9.32
N LEU A 182 20.77 -3.43 9.30
CA LEU A 182 22.12 -3.11 9.75
C LEU A 182 22.78 -2.04 8.87
N ASN A 183 22.63 -2.15 7.55
CA ASN A 183 23.15 -1.16 6.61
C ASN A 183 22.52 0.22 6.87
N LEU A 184 21.19 0.31 6.97
CA LEU A 184 20.51 1.56 7.29
C LEU A 184 20.96 2.15 8.64
N LYS A 185 21.06 1.32 9.70
CA LYS A 185 21.57 1.76 11.01
C LYS A 185 23.01 2.27 10.94
N SER A 186 23.85 1.71 10.05
CA SER A 186 25.21 2.22 9.84
C SER A 186 25.23 3.61 9.18
N ILE A 187 24.33 3.84 8.21
CA ILE A 187 24.19 5.11 7.50
C ILE A 187 23.69 6.23 8.44
N LEU A 188 22.90 5.90 9.47
CA LEU A 188 22.43 6.85 10.50
C LEU A 188 23.54 7.52 11.33
N LYS A 189 24.80 7.08 11.17
CA LYS A 189 25.98 7.72 11.75
C LYS A 189 26.42 8.97 10.98
N SER A 190 25.77 9.30 9.87
CA SER A 190 26.04 10.52 9.10
C SER A 190 25.92 11.79 9.94
N GLU A 191 26.84 12.73 9.72
CA GLU A 191 26.83 14.05 10.38
C GLU A 191 25.82 15.01 9.73
N ASN A 192 25.48 14.78 8.46
CA ASN A 192 24.46 15.54 7.76
C ASN A 192 23.05 15.24 8.30
N ILE A 193 22.52 16.13 9.14
CA ILE A 193 21.21 16.01 9.80
C ILE A 193 20.08 15.81 8.79
N ILE A 194 20.08 16.56 7.69
CA ILE A 194 19.03 16.48 6.65
C ILE A 194 19.05 15.09 5.99
N PHE A 195 20.23 14.59 5.65
CA PHE A 195 20.38 13.25 5.09
C PHE A 195 19.99 12.16 6.10
N LYS A 196 20.40 12.31 7.37
CA LYS A 196 20.00 11.41 8.45
C LYS A 196 18.48 11.33 8.62
N GLN A 197 17.77 12.47 8.56
CA GLN A 197 16.32 12.51 8.58
C GLN A 197 15.72 11.67 7.43
N ILE A 198 16.22 11.83 6.20
CA ILE A 198 15.76 11.05 5.03
C ILE A 198 15.97 9.55 5.26
N VAL A 199 17.14 9.15 5.77
CA VAL A 199 17.44 7.76 6.07
C VAL A 199 16.51 7.22 7.15
N LEU A 200 16.13 8.03 8.16
CA LEU A 200 15.13 7.67 9.16
C LEU A 200 13.73 7.46 8.57
N PHE A 201 13.27 8.35 7.67
CA PHE A 201 11.99 8.17 6.97
C PHE A 201 11.94 6.82 6.24
N HIS A 202 12.98 6.51 5.46
CA HIS A 202 13.05 5.24 4.72
C HIS A 202 13.25 4.02 5.63
N LEU A 203 13.96 4.17 6.75
CA LEU A 203 14.06 3.09 7.74
C LEU A 203 12.68 2.76 8.31
N ILE A 204 11.93 3.77 8.78
CA ILE A 204 10.59 3.57 9.34
C ILE A 204 9.66 2.92 8.31
N GLU A 205 9.66 3.42 7.07
CA GLU A 205 8.87 2.85 5.97
C GLU A 205 9.26 1.39 5.67
N TYR A 206 10.56 1.08 5.65
CA TYR A 206 11.04 -0.28 5.46
C TYR A 206 10.60 -1.21 6.60
N GLN A 207 10.64 -0.74 7.84
CA GLN A 207 10.18 -1.51 9.00
C GLN A 207 8.67 -1.79 8.95
N LEU A 208 7.86 -0.78 8.57
CA LEU A 208 6.42 -0.92 8.37
C LEU A 208 6.10 -1.94 7.27
N THR A 209 6.77 -1.85 6.12
CA THR A 209 6.55 -2.75 4.98
C THR A 209 6.89 -4.20 5.31
N ASN A 210 7.90 -4.42 6.14
CA ASN A 210 8.33 -5.75 6.59
C ASN A 210 7.64 -6.22 7.89
N ASN A 211 6.58 -5.55 8.33
CA ASN A 211 5.80 -5.87 9.53
C ASN A 211 6.62 -6.03 10.83
N LEU A 212 7.61 -5.17 11.08
CA LEU A 212 8.33 -5.22 12.34
C LEU A 212 7.46 -4.81 13.55
N PRO A 213 7.85 -5.22 14.78
CA PRO A 213 7.15 -4.81 16.00
C PRO A 213 7.04 -3.30 16.12
N ILE A 214 5.85 -2.82 16.49
CA ILE A 214 5.59 -1.38 16.65
C ILE A 214 6.54 -0.70 17.65
N SER A 215 7.02 -1.44 18.66
CA SER A 215 7.98 -0.94 19.65
C SER A 215 9.32 -0.54 19.03
N GLU A 216 9.79 -1.27 18.01
CA GLU A 216 11.01 -0.91 17.28
C GLU A 216 10.79 0.30 16.37
N ILE A 217 9.63 0.36 15.72
CA ILE A 217 9.26 1.48 14.83
C ILE A 217 9.17 2.77 15.66
N LYS A 218 8.49 2.73 16.81
CA LYS A 218 8.36 3.88 17.72
C LYS A 218 9.70 4.43 18.20
N LYS A 219 10.72 3.59 18.42
CA LYS A 219 12.07 4.06 18.79
C LYS A 219 12.70 4.92 17.69
N ASN A 220 12.54 4.51 16.43
CA ASN A 220 13.07 5.29 15.30
C ASN A 220 12.24 6.54 15.00
N VAL A 221 10.93 6.51 15.26
CA VAL A 221 10.06 7.69 15.20
C VAL A 221 10.48 8.71 16.26
N GLN A 222 10.76 8.28 17.50
CA GLN A 222 11.26 9.17 18.54
C GLN A 222 12.60 9.80 18.14
N LEU A 223 13.53 9.00 17.60
CA LEU A 223 14.80 9.53 17.11
C LEU A 223 14.60 10.55 15.97
N LEU A 224 13.60 10.33 15.11
CA LEU A 224 13.23 11.31 14.08
C LEU A 224 12.70 12.60 14.71
N ASP A 225 11.80 12.52 15.70
CA ASP A 225 11.29 13.68 16.45
C ASP A 225 12.42 14.47 17.10
N ASP A 226 13.40 13.79 17.71
CA ASP A 226 14.57 14.42 18.34
C ASP A 226 15.47 15.15 17.32
N THR A 227 15.47 14.71 16.06
CA THR A 227 16.23 15.36 14.97
C THR A 227 15.46 16.44 14.24
N LEU A 228 14.13 16.48 14.36
CA LEU A 228 13.29 17.49 13.72
C LEU A 228 13.32 18.77 14.57
N ASN A 229 13.79 19.86 13.97
CA ASN A 229 13.87 21.17 14.61
C ASN A 229 13.13 22.24 13.78
N ASP A 230 13.03 23.45 14.32
CA ASP A 230 12.32 24.54 13.63
C ASP A 230 13.01 25.06 12.37
N SER A 231 14.29 24.74 12.17
CA SER A 231 15.01 25.01 10.92
C SER A 231 14.81 23.94 9.84
N SER A 232 14.20 22.81 10.16
CA SER A 232 13.91 21.75 9.19
C SER A 232 12.86 22.22 8.17
N PRO A 233 13.04 21.90 6.87
CA PRO A 233 12.04 22.15 5.84
C PRO A 233 10.64 21.67 6.23
N LEU A 234 9.60 22.43 5.88
CA LEU A 234 8.20 22.10 6.17
C LEU A 234 7.79 20.71 5.63
N GLN A 235 8.45 20.27 4.55
CA GLN A 235 8.22 18.97 3.93
C GLN A 235 8.60 17.81 4.86
N PHE A 236 9.59 17.97 5.75
CA PHE A 236 9.87 16.95 6.76
C PHE A 236 8.77 16.86 7.80
N LYS A 237 8.21 18.00 8.23
CA LYS A 237 7.02 18.01 9.10
C LYS A 237 5.82 17.35 8.41
N ALA A 238 5.64 17.59 7.10
CA ALA A 238 4.61 16.94 6.29
C ALA A 238 4.83 15.41 6.17
N LEU A 239 6.05 14.97 5.88
CA LEU A 239 6.40 13.55 5.82
C LEU A 239 6.18 12.85 7.17
N LYS A 240 6.46 13.54 8.28
CA LYS A 240 6.17 13.01 9.62
C LYS A 240 4.68 12.75 9.82
N ILE A 241 3.82 13.67 9.39
CA ILE A 241 2.36 13.47 9.43
C ILE A 241 1.94 12.26 8.59
N LEU A 242 2.57 12.05 7.42
CA LEU A 242 2.33 10.85 6.60
C LEU A 242 2.75 9.57 7.32
N ILE A 243 3.95 9.54 7.93
CA ILE A 243 4.41 8.39 8.74
C ILE A 243 3.45 8.13 9.90
N ASP A 244 3.05 9.15 10.64
CA ASP A 244 2.15 9.00 11.79
C ASP A 244 0.75 8.50 11.37
N SER A 245 0.36 8.79 10.14
CA SER A 245 -0.86 8.26 9.50
C SER A 245 -0.68 6.81 9.05
N GLN A 246 0.47 6.45 8.46
CA GLN A 246 0.81 5.06 8.11
C GLN A 246 0.90 4.17 9.35
N ILE A 247 1.51 4.66 10.44
CA ILE A 247 1.56 3.95 11.72
C ILE A 247 0.15 3.77 12.27
N ALA A 248 -0.71 4.80 12.20
CA ALA A 248 -2.09 4.70 12.63
C ALA A 248 -2.87 3.65 11.83
N LEU A 249 -2.64 3.55 10.52
CA LEU A 249 -3.17 2.48 9.68
C LEU A 249 -2.62 1.11 10.07
N TYR A 250 -1.31 1.03 10.35
CA TYR A 250 -0.61 -0.20 10.71
C TYR A 250 -1.15 -0.84 12.00
N ILE A 251 -1.40 -0.02 13.03
CA ILE A 251 -1.94 -0.49 14.32
C ILE A 251 -3.47 -0.38 14.41
N VAL A 252 -4.13 0.15 13.37
CA VAL A 252 -5.56 0.44 13.35
C VAL A 252 -5.98 1.32 14.55
N ASP A 253 -5.31 2.47 14.71
CA ASP A 253 -5.58 3.45 15.78
C ASP A 253 -6.89 4.21 15.51
N LEU A 254 -8.00 3.62 15.94
CA LEU A 254 -9.31 4.22 15.73
C LEU A 254 -9.67 5.31 16.75
N GLU A 255 -8.96 5.39 17.88
CA GLU A 255 -9.26 6.32 18.98
C GLU A 255 -8.83 7.74 18.61
N ASN A 256 -7.64 7.87 18.02
CA ASN A 256 -7.05 9.18 17.73
C ASN A 256 -7.29 9.68 16.30
N ILE A 257 -8.21 9.07 15.53
CA ILE A 257 -8.44 9.49 14.13
C ILE A 257 -8.86 10.97 14.06
N VAL A 258 -9.77 11.39 14.94
CA VAL A 258 -10.33 12.75 14.92
C VAL A 258 -9.23 13.78 15.19
N SER A 259 -8.40 13.56 16.21
CA SER A 259 -7.29 14.46 16.54
C SER A 259 -6.22 14.47 15.44
N LYS A 260 -5.91 13.32 14.83
CA LYS A 260 -4.98 13.23 13.69
C LYS A 260 -5.48 14.03 12.48
N ILE A 261 -6.77 13.97 12.17
CA ILE A 261 -7.35 14.76 11.06
C ILE A 261 -7.38 16.25 11.39
N GLN A 262 -7.73 16.62 12.63
CA GLN A 262 -7.67 18.02 13.05
C GLN A 262 -6.25 18.58 13.00
N HIS A 263 -5.25 17.76 13.33
CA HIS A 263 -3.84 18.12 13.20
C HIS A 263 -3.45 18.32 11.73
N LEU A 264 -3.85 17.41 10.84
CA LEU A 264 -3.66 17.54 9.40
C LEU A 264 -4.33 18.81 8.84
N ASP A 265 -5.60 19.05 9.18
CA ASP A 265 -6.36 20.21 8.73
C ASP A 265 -5.72 21.51 9.21
N THR A 266 -5.29 21.55 10.47
CA THR A 266 -4.56 22.70 11.04
C THR A 266 -3.26 22.92 10.27
N PHE A 267 -2.46 21.88 10.04
CA PHE A 267 -1.21 21.97 9.29
C PHE A 267 -1.42 22.47 7.85
N ILE A 268 -2.41 21.95 7.13
CA ILE A 268 -2.77 22.38 5.78
C ILE A 268 -3.20 23.85 5.77
N LYS A 269 -4.03 24.28 6.73
CA LYS A 269 -4.48 25.68 6.86
C LYS A 269 -3.30 26.60 7.13
N THR A 270 -2.44 26.26 8.10
CA THR A 270 -1.25 27.04 8.43
C THR A 270 -0.34 27.22 7.22
N ILE A 271 -0.11 26.18 6.39
CA ILE A 271 0.70 26.33 5.17
C ILE A 271 0.03 27.26 4.17
N LYS A 272 -1.28 27.10 3.92
CA LYS A 272 -2.04 27.94 2.99
C LYS A 272 -2.06 29.42 3.40
N GLU A 273 -2.10 29.68 4.71
CA GLU A 273 -2.10 31.03 5.28
C GLU A 273 -0.68 31.61 5.39
N SER A 274 0.34 30.75 5.48
CA SER A 274 1.73 31.19 5.61
C SER A 274 2.30 31.75 4.30
N LYS A 275 3.20 32.72 4.41
CA LYS A 275 4.05 33.17 3.28
C LYS A 275 5.17 32.17 2.93
N LYS A 276 5.31 31.06 3.66
CA LYS A 276 6.37 30.06 3.41
C LYS A 276 5.99 29.24 2.18
N SER A 277 6.81 29.28 1.14
CA SER A 277 6.56 28.54 -0.09
C SER A 277 6.89 27.05 0.07
N TRP A 278 5.99 26.19 -0.41
CA TRP A 278 6.26 24.76 -0.55
C TRP A 278 7.32 24.56 -1.63
N GLN A 279 8.55 24.22 -1.24
CA GLN A 279 9.63 23.98 -2.21
C GLN A 279 9.41 22.64 -2.92
N SER A 280 9.63 22.62 -4.23
CA SER A 280 9.52 21.42 -5.05
C SER A 280 10.71 20.48 -4.90
N TYR A 281 11.84 20.99 -4.42
CA TYR A 281 13.10 20.26 -4.31
C TYR A 281 13.83 20.61 -3.02
N LEU A 282 14.62 19.67 -2.52
CA LEU A 282 15.62 19.82 -1.47
C LEU A 282 17.00 19.63 -2.08
N ASN A 283 17.91 20.57 -1.85
CA ASN A 283 19.31 20.43 -2.20
C ASN A 283 20.09 20.02 -0.95
N ILE A 284 20.68 18.84 -0.97
CA ILE A 284 21.60 18.36 0.05
C ILE A 284 23.00 18.55 -0.49
N ASN A 285 23.80 19.34 0.20
CA ASN A 285 25.20 19.51 -0.15
C ASN A 285 26.03 18.70 0.85
N PHE A 286 26.70 17.67 0.37
CA PHE A 286 27.70 16.96 1.15
C PHE A 286 29.01 17.73 1.02
N SER A 287 29.32 18.52 2.04
CA SER A 287 30.56 19.30 2.12
C SER A 287 31.72 18.40 2.53
N ILE A 288 32.83 18.49 1.82
CA ILE A 288 34.04 17.68 2.09
C ILE A 288 35.02 18.55 2.89
N ASP A 289 35.41 19.69 2.32
CA ASP A 289 36.16 20.76 2.98
C ASP A 289 36.01 22.08 2.18
N SER A 290 36.54 23.19 2.71
CA SER A 290 36.46 24.51 2.07
C SER A 290 37.18 24.61 0.72
N THR A 291 38.00 23.62 0.36
CA THR A 291 38.88 23.65 -0.83
C THR A 291 38.46 22.67 -1.93
N ARG A 292 37.77 21.58 -1.59
CA ARG A 292 37.38 20.48 -2.48
C ARG A 292 35.93 20.55 -2.96
N GLY A 293 35.18 21.55 -2.48
CA GLY A 293 33.81 21.82 -2.90
C GLY A 293 32.78 20.91 -2.22
N SER A 294 31.59 20.83 -2.81
CA SER A 294 30.48 20.03 -2.30
C SER A 294 29.93 19.10 -3.37
N PHE A 295 29.36 17.97 -2.93
CA PHE A 295 28.58 17.07 -3.78
C PHE A 295 27.09 17.38 -3.61
N PRO A 296 26.46 18.10 -4.57
CA PRO A 296 25.07 18.46 -4.49
C PRO A 296 24.19 17.30 -4.94
N VAL A 297 23.24 16.92 -4.08
CA VAL A 297 22.16 15.97 -4.40
C VAL A 297 20.84 16.71 -4.31
N GLN A 298 20.08 16.67 -5.40
CA GLN A 298 18.74 17.23 -5.46
C GLN A 298 17.72 16.11 -5.25
N ILE A 299 16.87 16.27 -4.24
CA ILE A 299 15.74 15.38 -3.96
C ILE A 299 14.45 16.12 -4.29
N LYS A 300 13.55 15.48 -5.03
CA LYS A 300 12.25 16.05 -5.37
C LYS A 300 11.25 15.74 -4.26
N TRP A 301 10.54 16.75 -3.78
CA TRP A 301 9.47 16.56 -2.81
C TRP A 301 8.16 16.17 -3.48
N ILE A 302 7.30 15.49 -2.72
CA ILE A 302 5.88 15.39 -3.04
C ILE A 302 5.29 16.80 -3.14
N SER A 303 4.40 17.03 -4.12
CA SER A 303 3.72 18.32 -4.25
C SER A 303 2.80 18.55 -3.05
N PHE A 304 2.50 19.81 -2.70
CA PHE A 304 1.54 20.10 -1.62
C PHE A 304 0.16 19.49 -1.88
N LYS A 305 -0.28 19.48 -3.15
CA LYS A 305 -1.54 18.85 -3.57
C LYS A 305 -1.49 17.33 -3.36
N ASP A 306 -0.41 16.69 -3.79
CA ASP A 306 -0.21 15.25 -3.64
C ASP A 306 -0.13 14.86 -2.16
N PHE A 307 0.56 15.64 -1.33
CA PHE A 307 0.59 15.45 0.13
C PHE A 307 -0.81 15.52 0.71
N THR A 308 -1.59 16.54 0.33
CA THR A 308 -2.97 16.73 0.80
C THR A 308 -3.85 15.55 0.41
N ILE A 309 -3.82 15.14 -0.86
CA ILE A 309 -4.59 14.00 -1.38
C ILE A 309 -4.21 12.72 -0.64
N THR A 310 -2.90 12.43 -0.51
CA THR A 310 -2.40 11.21 0.14
C THR A 310 -2.79 11.16 1.61
N SER A 311 -2.69 12.28 2.32
CA SER A 311 -3.04 12.36 3.74
C SER A 311 -4.54 12.14 3.97
N TYR A 312 -5.40 12.82 3.21
CA TYR A 312 -6.85 12.58 3.31
C TYR A 312 -7.24 11.17 2.87
N PHE A 313 -6.54 10.60 1.89
CA PHE A 313 -6.73 9.21 1.50
C PHE A 313 -6.43 8.27 2.68
N TYR A 314 -5.29 8.40 3.37
CA TYR A 314 -5.01 7.60 4.57
C TYR A 314 -6.06 7.78 5.68
N CYS A 315 -6.50 9.01 5.92
CA CYS A 315 -7.57 9.28 6.88
C CYS A 315 -8.89 8.59 6.48
N SER A 316 -9.22 8.57 5.18
CA SER A 316 -10.41 7.89 4.66
C SER A 316 -10.33 6.37 4.82
N VAL A 317 -9.16 5.78 4.56
CA VAL A 317 -8.89 4.35 4.78
C VAL A 317 -9.06 4.01 6.26
N LEU A 318 -8.48 4.81 7.16
CA LEU A 318 -8.59 4.57 8.60
C LEU A 318 -10.04 4.70 9.09
N TYR A 319 -10.79 5.67 8.56
CA TYR A 319 -12.22 5.78 8.86
C TYR A 319 -13.08 4.69 8.22
N SER A 320 -12.62 4.01 7.17
CA SER A 320 -13.39 2.93 6.54
C SER A 320 -13.70 1.80 7.52
N PHE A 321 -12.81 1.55 8.49
CA PHE A 321 -13.02 0.60 9.59
C PHE A 321 -14.16 1.00 10.53
N LYS A 322 -14.48 2.30 10.63
CA LYS A 322 -15.60 2.84 11.44
C LYS A 322 -16.88 3.06 10.63
N SER A 323 -16.95 2.59 9.40
CA SER A 323 -18.11 2.80 8.52
C SER A 323 -19.43 2.24 9.07
N TRP A 324 -19.36 1.27 9.99
CA TRP A 324 -20.50 0.73 10.73
C TRP A 324 -21.15 1.77 11.67
N ASP A 325 -20.48 2.87 12.01
CA ASP A 325 -21.01 3.92 12.91
C ASP A 325 -22.11 4.79 12.28
N LYS A 326 -22.46 4.52 11.01
CA LYS A 326 -23.48 5.20 10.20
C LYS A 326 -23.23 6.70 9.99
N LYS A 327 -22.09 7.26 10.39
CA LYS A 327 -21.75 8.69 10.20
C LYS A 327 -21.24 9.00 8.79
N ASN A 328 -20.95 7.96 8.00
CA ASN A 328 -20.50 8.05 6.60
C ASN A 328 -19.31 9.00 6.40
N LYS A 329 -18.40 9.08 7.38
CA LYS A 329 -17.23 9.98 7.31
C LYS A 329 -16.24 9.57 6.23
N SER A 330 -15.95 8.28 6.11
CA SER A 330 -15.13 7.70 5.03
C SER A 330 -15.63 8.11 3.65
N ASP A 331 -16.91 7.86 3.36
CA ASP A 331 -17.53 8.19 2.08
C ASP A 331 -17.49 9.69 1.77
N LYS A 332 -17.70 10.55 2.78
CA LYS A 332 -17.63 12.01 2.58
C LYS A 332 -16.23 12.43 2.14
N ILE A 333 -15.19 11.87 2.75
CA ILE A 333 -13.80 12.15 2.39
C ILE A 333 -13.45 11.54 1.02
N LEU A 334 -13.87 10.31 0.73
CA LEU A 334 -13.64 9.66 -0.57
C LEU A 334 -14.33 10.40 -1.72
N LYS A 335 -15.57 10.87 -1.51
CA LYS A 335 -16.32 11.67 -2.49
C LYS A 335 -15.66 13.02 -2.79
N THR A 336 -14.97 13.64 -1.83
CA THR A 336 -14.23 14.90 -2.07
C THR A 336 -12.84 14.64 -2.65
N LEU A 337 -12.24 13.49 -2.36
CA LEU A 337 -10.94 13.06 -2.89
C LEU A 337 -10.99 12.82 -4.39
N LEU A 338 -12.01 12.13 -4.91
CA LEU A 338 -12.03 11.74 -6.32
C LEU A 338 -11.98 12.95 -7.28
N PRO A 339 -12.76 14.03 -7.09
CA PRO A 339 -12.61 15.25 -7.87
C PRO A 339 -11.24 15.92 -7.66
N ALA A 340 -10.68 15.90 -6.45
CA ALA A 340 -9.37 16.48 -6.17
C ALA A 340 -8.23 15.73 -6.89
N ILE A 341 -8.32 14.40 -6.99
CA ILE A 341 -7.39 13.54 -7.73
C ILE A 341 -7.52 13.82 -9.24
N SER A 342 -8.74 13.85 -9.77
CA SER A 342 -9.00 14.13 -11.18
C SER A 342 -8.55 15.53 -11.61
N ASN A 343 -8.66 16.51 -10.71
CA ASN A 343 -8.22 17.89 -10.94
C ASN A 343 -6.77 18.14 -10.53
N ASN A 344 -5.99 17.11 -10.17
CA ASN A 344 -4.58 17.25 -9.80
C ASN A 344 -3.68 17.44 -11.03
N LYS A 345 -3.87 18.59 -11.69
CA LYS A 345 -3.07 19.03 -12.82
C LYS A 345 -1.77 19.66 -12.32
N LYS A 346 -0.66 19.23 -12.91
CA LYS A 346 0.66 19.82 -12.70
C LYS A 346 0.88 20.88 -13.77
N THR A 347 1.48 21.99 -13.37
CA THR A 347 1.78 23.13 -14.27
C THR A 347 3.14 23.02 -14.94
N SER A 348 3.98 22.08 -14.51
CA SER A 348 5.31 21.86 -15.08
C SER A 348 5.75 20.40 -14.88
N PHE A 349 6.51 19.92 -15.86
CA PHE A 349 7.14 18.59 -15.87
C PHE A 349 8.58 18.74 -16.36
N THR A 350 9.48 17.92 -15.84
CA THR A 350 10.91 17.97 -16.19
C THR A 350 11.31 16.95 -17.27
N SER A 351 10.39 16.08 -17.68
CA SER A 351 10.56 15.06 -18.72
C SER A 351 9.21 14.40 -19.04
N LEU A 352 9.15 13.69 -20.16
CA LEU A 352 7.99 12.85 -20.50
C LEU A 352 7.75 11.72 -19.49
N ASP A 353 8.83 11.12 -18.97
CA ASP A 353 8.76 10.09 -17.92
C ASP A 353 8.08 10.61 -16.64
N GLU A 354 8.34 11.87 -16.26
CA GLU A 354 7.66 12.47 -15.11
C GLU A 354 6.13 12.62 -15.35
N LEU A 355 5.73 13.00 -16.56
CA LEU A 355 4.32 13.09 -16.93
C LEU A 355 3.65 11.72 -16.86
N GLN A 356 4.28 10.68 -17.44
CA GLN A 356 3.76 9.32 -17.41
C GLN A 356 3.61 8.78 -15.98
N LYS A 357 4.62 8.99 -15.12
CA LYS A 357 4.55 8.61 -13.70
C LYS A 357 3.44 9.36 -12.95
N HIS A 358 3.22 10.63 -13.27
CA HIS A 358 2.13 11.42 -12.68
C HIS A 358 0.75 10.87 -13.09
N LEU A 359 0.55 10.58 -14.38
CA LEU A 359 -0.69 10.00 -14.88
C LEU A 359 -0.96 8.62 -14.27
N LEU A 360 0.05 7.76 -14.24
CA LEU A 360 -0.02 6.43 -13.63
C LEU A 360 -0.40 6.51 -12.14
N LYS A 361 0.24 7.39 -11.38
CA LYS A 361 -0.09 7.64 -9.97
C LYS A 361 -1.55 8.07 -9.80
N THR A 362 -2.01 9.01 -10.64
CA THR A 362 -3.38 9.55 -10.57
C THR A 362 -4.41 8.45 -10.84
N GLU A 363 -4.23 7.64 -11.90
CA GLU A 363 -5.16 6.54 -12.20
C GLU A 363 -5.12 5.45 -11.12
N TYR A 364 -3.94 5.09 -10.64
CA TYR A 364 -3.78 4.13 -9.55
C TYR A 364 -4.53 4.58 -8.28
N LEU A 365 -4.43 5.87 -7.90
CA LEU A 365 -5.16 6.42 -6.75
C LEU A 365 -6.68 6.45 -6.95
N LYS A 366 -7.18 6.66 -8.17
CA LYS A 366 -8.62 6.58 -8.49
C LYS A 366 -9.13 5.15 -8.28
N ILE A 367 -8.41 4.15 -8.80
CA ILE A 367 -8.78 2.74 -8.63
C ILE A 367 -8.76 2.35 -7.14
N LEU A 368 -7.74 2.80 -6.38
CA LEU A 368 -7.71 2.58 -4.94
C LEU A 368 -8.87 3.26 -4.20
N THR A 369 -9.24 4.47 -4.58
CA THR A 369 -10.37 5.19 -3.98
C THR A 369 -11.67 4.40 -4.16
N ASP A 370 -11.90 3.86 -5.37
CA ASP A 370 -13.03 2.98 -5.67
C ASP A 370 -13.00 1.68 -4.86
N ILE A 371 -11.83 1.05 -4.74
CA ILE A 371 -11.62 -0.15 -3.91
C ILE A 371 -12.01 0.12 -2.45
N TYR A 372 -11.53 1.21 -1.86
CA TYR A 372 -11.82 1.53 -0.46
C TYR A 372 -13.27 2.01 -0.25
N GLN A 373 -13.89 2.62 -1.26
CA GLN A 373 -15.32 2.88 -1.23
C GLN A 373 -16.13 1.58 -1.24
N LEU A 374 -15.73 0.59 -2.05
CA LEU A 374 -16.35 -0.74 -2.05
C LEU A 374 -16.17 -1.46 -0.70
N ILE A 375 -14.99 -1.36 -0.08
CA ILE A 375 -14.74 -1.89 1.27
C ILE A 375 -15.62 -1.19 2.31
N SER A 376 -15.75 0.14 2.27
CA SER A 376 -16.65 0.92 3.12
C SER A 376 -18.09 0.42 3.00
N ASP A 377 -18.55 0.19 1.77
CA ASP A 377 -19.90 -0.32 1.49
C ASP A 377 -20.09 -1.77 1.99
N PHE A 378 -19.05 -2.63 1.97
CA PHE A 378 -19.11 -3.96 2.59
C PHE A 378 -19.32 -3.88 4.09
N VAL A 379 -18.61 -2.98 4.78
CA VAL A 379 -18.72 -2.80 6.23
C VAL A 379 -20.11 -2.28 6.63
N LYS A 380 -20.74 -1.46 5.76
CA LYS A 380 -22.11 -0.94 5.96
C LYS A 380 -23.20 -1.91 5.57
N ASP A 381 -22.83 -3.06 5.02
CA ASP A 381 -23.78 -4.01 4.47
C ASP A 381 -24.65 -3.42 3.34
N SER A 382 -24.11 -2.47 2.57
CA SER A 382 -24.84 -1.73 1.52
C SER A 382 -24.48 -2.16 0.10
N VAL A 383 -23.68 -3.21 -0.07
CA VAL A 383 -23.30 -3.75 -1.38
C VAL A 383 -24.45 -4.60 -1.94
N PRO A 384 -25.00 -4.27 -3.14
CA PRO A 384 -26.03 -5.10 -3.75
C PRO A 384 -25.49 -6.48 -4.13
N LEU A 385 -26.31 -7.52 -3.98
CA LEU A 385 -25.94 -8.93 -4.22
C LEU A 385 -25.67 -9.26 -5.71
N SER A 386 -25.81 -8.32 -6.65
CA SER A 386 -25.60 -8.58 -8.08
C SER A 386 -24.14 -8.34 -8.52
N GLN A 387 -23.66 -8.99 -9.59
CA GLN A 387 -22.36 -8.66 -10.18
C GLN A 387 -22.36 -7.29 -10.89
N ASN A 388 -23.53 -6.81 -11.33
CA ASN A 388 -23.71 -5.49 -11.94
C ASN A 388 -23.47 -4.33 -10.96
N SER A 389 -23.34 -4.63 -9.66
CA SER A 389 -23.10 -3.66 -8.58
C SER A 389 -21.74 -2.96 -8.66
N ILE A 390 -20.79 -3.52 -9.41
CA ILE A 390 -19.47 -2.91 -9.60
C ILE A 390 -19.54 -1.65 -10.47
N SER A 391 -20.62 -1.47 -11.24
CA SER A 391 -20.83 -0.30 -12.10
C SER A 391 -20.83 1.05 -11.37
N LYS A 392 -21.11 1.05 -10.05
CA LYS A 392 -21.00 2.22 -9.18
C LYS A 392 -19.55 2.71 -9.04
N TYR A 393 -18.57 1.85 -9.28
CA TYR A 393 -17.13 2.09 -9.12
C TYR A 393 -16.48 2.14 -10.50
N SER A 394 -16.71 3.25 -11.22
CA SER A 394 -16.41 3.36 -12.65
C SER A 394 -14.93 3.18 -12.98
N HIS A 395 -14.00 3.64 -12.14
CA HIS A 395 -12.58 3.49 -12.37
C HIS A 395 -12.13 2.04 -12.15
N LEU A 396 -12.63 1.40 -11.09
CA LEU A 396 -12.39 -0.02 -10.84
C LEU A 396 -12.99 -0.91 -11.94
N GLN A 397 -14.22 -0.63 -12.40
CA GLN A 397 -14.85 -1.37 -13.49
C GLN A 397 -14.02 -1.24 -14.77
N THR A 398 -13.67 -0.01 -15.14
CA THR A 398 -12.86 0.28 -16.33
C THR A 398 -11.53 -0.46 -16.28
N PHE A 399 -10.87 -0.45 -15.12
CA PHE A 399 -9.63 -1.19 -14.90
C PHE A 399 -9.82 -2.70 -15.12
N ILE A 400 -10.86 -3.30 -14.52
CA ILE A 400 -11.15 -4.73 -14.67
C ILE A 400 -11.41 -5.08 -16.13
N GLU A 401 -12.24 -4.32 -16.83
CA GLU A 401 -12.56 -4.57 -18.24
C GLU A 401 -11.33 -4.46 -19.14
N GLN A 402 -10.49 -3.44 -18.93
CA GLN A 402 -9.26 -3.24 -19.71
C GLN A 402 -8.24 -4.34 -19.47
N TYR A 403 -8.05 -4.74 -18.20
CA TYR A 403 -7.09 -5.77 -17.81
C TYR A 403 -7.54 -7.17 -18.25
N THR A 404 -8.84 -7.47 -18.23
CA THR A 404 -9.37 -8.81 -18.57
C THR A 404 -9.63 -8.99 -20.07
N ASN A 405 -10.12 -7.97 -20.77
CA ASN A 405 -10.51 -8.09 -22.18
C ASN A 405 -9.40 -7.69 -23.17
N ASN A 406 -8.20 -7.31 -22.69
CA ASN A 406 -7.08 -6.82 -23.52
C ASN A 406 -7.47 -5.70 -24.50
N THR A 407 -8.53 -4.94 -24.22
CA THR A 407 -9.09 -3.91 -25.11
C THR A 407 -8.22 -2.67 -25.17
N ILE A 408 -7.41 -2.43 -24.13
CA ILE A 408 -6.38 -1.39 -24.11
C ILE A 408 -5.05 -2.06 -23.77
N LYS A 409 -4.08 -1.97 -24.68
CA LYS A 409 -2.71 -2.41 -24.42
C LYS A 409 -2.07 -1.42 -23.43
N TYR A 410 -2.19 -1.70 -22.14
CA TYR A 410 -1.31 -1.08 -21.14
C TYR A 410 0.14 -1.30 -21.57
N SER A 411 0.98 -0.29 -21.36
CA SER A 411 2.42 -0.46 -21.51
C SER A 411 2.94 -1.51 -20.53
N THR A 412 4.07 -2.15 -20.84
CA THR A 412 4.72 -3.11 -19.94
C THR A 412 4.96 -2.51 -18.55
N PHE A 413 5.29 -1.23 -18.49
CA PHE A 413 5.49 -0.49 -17.24
C PHE A 413 4.20 -0.34 -16.42
N GLU A 414 3.08 0.02 -17.05
CA GLU A 414 1.78 0.12 -16.39
C GLU A 414 1.31 -1.24 -15.86
N ILE A 415 1.48 -2.30 -16.66
CA ILE A 415 1.10 -3.67 -16.25
C ILE A 415 1.83 -4.07 -14.97
N ILE A 416 3.15 -3.82 -14.91
CA ILE A 416 3.98 -4.13 -13.74
C ILE A 416 3.45 -3.43 -12.48
N VAL A 417 3.01 -2.17 -12.59
CA VAL A 417 2.45 -1.41 -11.48
C VAL A 417 1.04 -1.87 -11.11
N TYR A 418 0.16 -2.07 -12.09
CA TYR A 418 -1.22 -2.48 -11.82
C TYR A 418 -1.36 -3.93 -11.37
N ASN A 419 -0.38 -4.79 -11.65
CA ASN A 419 -0.33 -6.17 -11.14
C ASN A 419 -0.40 -6.25 -9.61
N THR A 420 -0.01 -5.18 -8.89
CA THR A 420 -0.11 -5.12 -7.42
C THR A 420 -1.55 -5.01 -6.93
N LEU A 421 -2.50 -4.56 -7.76
CA LEU A 421 -3.92 -4.43 -7.43
C LEU A 421 -4.69 -5.74 -7.65
N ILE A 422 -4.20 -6.63 -8.51
CA ILE A 422 -4.90 -7.86 -8.90
C ILE A 422 -5.27 -8.75 -7.72
N PRO A 423 -4.39 -9.03 -6.73
CA PRO A 423 -4.76 -9.82 -5.56
C PRO A 423 -5.91 -9.19 -4.76
N ILE A 424 -5.95 -7.85 -4.67
CA ILE A 424 -7.01 -7.12 -3.97
C ILE A 424 -8.33 -7.28 -4.72
N VAL A 425 -8.32 -7.10 -6.04
CA VAL A 425 -9.50 -7.28 -6.89
C VAL A 425 -10.06 -8.71 -6.77
N LYS A 426 -9.19 -9.72 -6.85
CA LYS A 426 -9.58 -11.13 -6.66
C LYS A 426 -10.18 -11.38 -5.27
N TYR A 427 -9.57 -10.82 -4.23
CA TYR A 427 -10.10 -10.89 -2.87
C TYR A 427 -11.50 -10.26 -2.76
N LEU A 428 -11.72 -9.07 -3.34
CA LEU A 428 -13.02 -8.40 -3.32
C LEU A 428 -14.09 -9.24 -4.03
N PHE A 429 -13.78 -9.81 -5.20
CA PHE A 429 -14.68 -10.72 -5.89
C PHE A 429 -14.97 -12.00 -5.07
N ALA A 430 -13.98 -12.52 -4.34
CA ALA A 430 -14.20 -13.65 -3.45
C ALA A 430 -15.21 -13.30 -2.34
N VAL A 431 -15.11 -12.11 -1.74
CA VAL A 431 -16.07 -11.61 -0.75
C VAL A 431 -17.47 -11.45 -1.34
N ILE A 432 -17.61 -10.90 -2.55
CA ILE A 432 -18.91 -10.81 -3.25
C ILE A 432 -19.51 -12.19 -3.44
N HIS A 433 -18.72 -13.14 -3.95
CA HIS A 433 -19.20 -14.50 -4.17
C HIS A 433 -19.55 -15.22 -2.86
N GLN A 434 -18.79 -15.01 -1.80
CA GLN A 434 -19.09 -15.56 -0.47
C GLN A 434 -20.43 -15.03 0.05
N ARG A 435 -20.65 -13.70 -0.01
CA ARG A 435 -21.91 -13.07 0.43
C ARG A 435 -23.12 -13.55 -0.38
N ASN A 436 -22.92 -13.89 -1.65
CA ASN A 436 -23.97 -14.42 -2.52
C ASN A 436 -24.18 -15.94 -2.39
N GLY A 437 -23.53 -16.62 -1.43
CA GLY A 437 -23.61 -18.07 -1.25
C GLY A 437 -22.88 -18.90 -2.32
N ASN A 438 -22.10 -18.27 -3.22
CA ASN A 438 -21.31 -18.93 -4.26
C ASN A 438 -19.96 -19.42 -3.72
N PHE A 439 -20.02 -20.32 -2.74
CA PHE A 439 -18.88 -20.76 -1.92
C PHE A 439 -17.72 -21.36 -2.72
N TYR A 440 -17.99 -22.18 -3.74
CA TYR A 440 -16.94 -22.77 -4.58
C TYR A 440 -16.14 -21.71 -5.36
N LYS A 441 -16.83 -20.71 -5.92
CA LYS A 441 -16.19 -19.62 -6.66
C LYS A 441 -15.43 -18.68 -5.74
N ALA A 442 -15.96 -18.40 -4.56
CA ALA A 442 -15.25 -17.66 -3.52
C ALA A 442 -13.95 -18.38 -3.10
N LEU A 443 -14.03 -19.70 -2.84
CA LEU A 443 -12.87 -20.51 -2.47
C LEU A 443 -11.80 -20.54 -3.57
N PHE A 444 -12.21 -20.66 -4.84
CA PHE A 444 -11.29 -20.57 -5.98
C PHE A 444 -10.53 -19.23 -5.97
N LEU A 445 -11.23 -18.11 -5.87
CA LEU A 445 -10.62 -16.78 -5.88
C LEU A 445 -9.73 -16.54 -4.66
N TYR A 446 -10.13 -16.96 -3.46
CA TYR A 446 -9.26 -16.91 -2.28
C TYR A 446 -7.99 -17.74 -2.49
N SER A 447 -8.10 -18.92 -3.10
CA SER A 447 -6.93 -19.77 -3.39
C SER A 447 -5.95 -19.11 -4.36
N GLU A 448 -6.45 -18.36 -5.36
CA GLU A 448 -5.61 -17.59 -6.27
C GLU A 448 -4.85 -16.48 -5.54
N VAL A 449 -5.49 -15.80 -4.57
CA VAL A 449 -4.82 -14.79 -3.73
C VAL A 449 -3.76 -15.44 -2.84
N ILE A 450 -4.09 -16.57 -2.20
CA ILE A 450 -3.20 -17.33 -1.31
C ILE A 450 -1.93 -17.81 -2.03
N THR A 451 -2.08 -18.19 -3.30
CA THR A 451 -0.99 -18.72 -4.15
C THR A 451 -0.29 -17.66 -4.98
N PHE A 452 -0.81 -16.43 -5.01
CA PHE A 452 -0.22 -15.33 -5.75
C PHE A 452 1.22 -15.05 -5.28
N LYS A 453 2.15 -15.12 -6.24
CA LYS A 453 3.54 -14.73 -6.05
C LYS A 453 3.74 -13.39 -6.75
N PRO A 454 3.90 -12.29 -5.99
CA PRO A 454 4.20 -11.02 -6.62
C PRO A 454 5.58 -11.09 -7.27
N GLU A 455 5.68 -10.67 -8.52
CA GLU A 455 6.95 -10.27 -9.10
C GLU A 455 7.35 -8.93 -8.47
N GLN A 456 7.95 -8.98 -7.27
CA GLN A 456 8.42 -7.77 -6.61
C GLN A 456 9.73 -7.32 -7.26
N SER A 457 9.64 -6.39 -8.21
CA SER A 457 10.81 -5.63 -8.62
C SER A 457 11.07 -4.51 -7.61
N ALA A 458 12.34 -4.24 -7.32
CA ALA A 458 12.73 -3.09 -6.49
C ALA A 458 12.17 -1.77 -7.06
N ILE A 459 12.03 -1.69 -8.38
CA ILE A 459 11.47 -0.55 -9.11
C ILE A 459 10.01 -0.28 -8.69
N ILE A 460 9.17 -1.31 -8.58
CA ILE A 460 7.77 -1.17 -8.12
C ILE A 460 7.74 -0.64 -6.68
N SER A 461 8.58 -1.22 -5.82
CA SER A 461 8.66 -0.83 -4.41
C SER A 461 9.03 0.66 -4.26
N THR A 462 10.11 1.08 -4.92
CA THR A 462 10.57 2.47 -4.95
C THR A 462 9.51 3.40 -5.56
N LEU A 463 8.81 2.96 -6.61
CA LEU A 463 7.81 3.78 -7.29
C LEU A 463 6.53 3.97 -6.47
N LEU A 464 6.01 2.93 -5.85
CA LEU A 464 4.84 3.02 -4.96
C LEU A 464 5.16 3.79 -3.68
N SER A 465 6.35 3.58 -3.11
CA SER A 465 6.89 4.39 -2.01
C SER A 465 6.96 5.88 -2.39
N ASN A 466 7.50 6.21 -3.57
CA ASN A 466 7.53 7.58 -4.10
C ASN A 466 6.12 8.16 -4.36
N PHE A 467 5.12 7.31 -4.59
CA PHE A 467 3.73 7.75 -4.70
C PHE A 467 3.08 8.02 -3.34
N GLY A 468 3.75 7.67 -2.24
CA GLY A 468 3.17 7.71 -0.90
C GLY A 468 2.06 6.68 -0.75
N ILE A 469 2.16 5.55 -1.45
CA ILE A 469 1.17 4.48 -1.38
C ILE A 469 1.83 3.30 -0.67
N PRO A 470 1.29 2.82 0.46
CA PRO A 470 1.87 1.69 1.14
C PRO A 470 1.84 0.48 0.21
N ILE A 471 3.00 -0.17 0.04
CA ILE A 471 3.10 -1.42 -0.69
C ILE A 471 2.25 -2.44 0.06
N THR A 472 1.27 -3.01 -0.63
CA THR A 472 0.36 -4.00 -0.05
C THR A 472 1.16 -5.24 0.33
N ASN A 473 1.23 -5.50 1.64
CA ASN A 473 1.84 -6.72 2.11
C ASN A 473 0.92 -7.89 1.77
N ASN A 474 1.27 -8.61 0.69
CA ASN A 474 0.51 -9.77 0.23
C ASN A 474 0.33 -10.82 1.33
N GLU A 475 1.22 -10.94 2.31
CA GLU A 475 1.05 -11.92 3.39
C GLU A 475 -0.16 -11.63 4.29
N GLN A 476 -0.48 -10.35 4.55
CA GLN A 476 -1.70 -10.01 5.30
C GLN A 476 -2.96 -10.35 4.49
N LEU A 477 -2.96 -10.06 3.18
CA LEU A 477 -4.09 -10.40 2.32
C LEU A 477 -4.27 -11.92 2.17
N LYS A 478 -3.17 -12.68 2.08
CA LYS A 478 -3.17 -14.15 2.08
C LYS A 478 -3.70 -14.71 3.40
N LEU A 479 -3.34 -14.09 4.53
CA LEU A 479 -3.84 -14.47 5.85
C LEU A 479 -5.35 -14.24 5.95
N ILE A 480 -5.85 -13.07 5.55
CA ILE A 480 -7.29 -12.77 5.55
C ILE A 480 -8.05 -13.71 4.59
N SER A 481 -7.49 -13.99 3.42
CA SER A 481 -8.06 -14.97 2.49
C SER A 481 -8.11 -16.39 3.09
N THR A 482 -7.10 -16.76 3.89
CA THR A 482 -7.07 -18.03 4.63
C THR A 482 -8.14 -18.06 5.71
N LEU A 483 -8.30 -16.96 6.47
CA LEU A 483 -9.33 -16.80 7.50
C LEU A 483 -10.74 -17.00 6.93
N ASN A 484 -11.04 -16.41 5.77
CA ASN A 484 -12.36 -16.55 5.13
C ASN A 484 -12.57 -17.93 4.47
N SER A 485 -11.49 -18.57 4.00
CA SER A 485 -11.59 -19.88 3.34
C SER A 485 -11.95 -21.02 4.31
N ILE A 486 -11.52 -20.95 5.58
CA ILE A 486 -11.75 -22.04 6.54
C ILE A 486 -13.25 -22.25 6.83
N PRO A 487 -14.05 -21.22 7.19
CA PRO A 487 -15.50 -21.36 7.36
C PRO A 487 -16.19 -21.88 6.10
N ILE A 488 -15.79 -21.40 4.91
CA ILE A 488 -16.36 -21.86 3.63
C ILE A 488 -16.12 -23.36 3.44
N VAL A 489 -14.88 -23.82 3.61
CA VAL A 489 -14.55 -25.26 3.47
C VAL A 489 -15.32 -26.09 4.50
N GLN A 490 -15.43 -25.61 5.74
CA GLN A 490 -16.21 -26.30 6.76
C GLN A 490 -17.69 -26.38 6.40
N ASN A 491 -18.28 -25.30 5.88
CA ASN A 491 -19.67 -25.30 5.44
C ASN A 491 -19.91 -26.31 4.32
N ILE A 492 -19.03 -26.34 3.31
CA ILE A 492 -19.09 -27.32 2.23
C ILE A 492 -18.99 -28.76 2.79
N ILE A 493 -18.06 -29.03 3.71
CA ILE A 493 -17.94 -30.33 4.37
C ILE A 493 -19.27 -30.73 5.05
N GLU A 494 -19.90 -29.82 5.79
CA GLU A 494 -21.16 -30.10 6.48
C GLU A 494 -22.33 -30.31 5.51
N GLN A 495 -22.38 -29.56 4.40
CA GLN A 495 -23.38 -29.77 3.35
C GLN A 495 -23.22 -31.15 2.69
N GLU A 496 -21.99 -31.56 2.38
CA GLU A 496 -21.71 -32.88 1.82
C GLU A 496 -22.11 -33.98 2.82
N LYS A 497 -21.81 -33.83 4.13
CA LYS A 497 -22.28 -34.77 5.16
C LYS A 497 -23.79 -34.90 5.20
N LEU A 498 -24.52 -33.79 5.05
CA LEU A 498 -25.99 -33.80 5.08
C LEU A 498 -26.56 -34.47 3.83
N ASN A 499 -26.09 -34.06 2.65
CA ASN A 499 -26.51 -34.60 1.35
C ASN A 499 -26.21 -36.10 1.24
N HIS A 500 -25.14 -36.55 1.89
CA HIS A 500 -24.66 -37.92 1.82
C HIS A 500 -24.83 -38.70 3.13
N SER A 501 -25.70 -38.21 4.03
CA SER A 501 -25.96 -38.82 5.34
C SER A 501 -26.54 -40.23 5.30
N LYS A 502 -27.02 -40.67 4.13
CA LYS A 502 -27.63 -41.99 3.89
C LYS A 502 -26.86 -42.84 2.87
N ILE A 503 -25.69 -42.39 2.41
CA ILE A 503 -24.90 -43.15 1.44
C ILE A 503 -24.29 -44.38 2.09
N SER A 504 -24.44 -45.50 1.40
CA SER A 504 -23.87 -46.79 1.75
C SER A 504 -22.53 -46.99 1.03
N GLU A 505 -21.64 -47.77 1.63
CA GLU A 505 -20.39 -48.23 0.99
C GLU A 505 -20.62 -49.03 -0.30
N PHE A 506 -21.84 -49.54 -0.52
CA PHE A 506 -22.23 -50.28 -1.72
C PHE A 506 -22.81 -49.38 -2.83
N ASP A 507 -22.93 -48.07 -2.61
CA ASP A 507 -23.42 -47.15 -3.63
C ASP A 507 -22.36 -46.94 -4.73
N LEU A 508 -22.79 -46.95 -6.00
CA LEU A 508 -21.91 -46.82 -7.18
C LEU A 508 -21.00 -45.57 -7.17
N ASN A 509 -21.40 -44.51 -6.45
CA ASN A 509 -20.65 -43.25 -6.37
C ASN A 509 -19.89 -43.06 -5.05
N TYR A 510 -19.88 -44.07 -4.16
CA TYR A 510 -19.29 -43.96 -2.82
C TYR A 510 -17.83 -43.48 -2.86
N ASP A 511 -16.99 -44.13 -3.66
CA ASP A 511 -15.56 -43.81 -3.76
C ASP A 511 -15.31 -42.37 -4.24
N GLN A 512 -16.09 -41.89 -5.21
CA GLN A 512 -15.97 -40.52 -5.72
C GLN A 512 -16.35 -39.49 -4.65
N ILE A 513 -17.40 -39.77 -3.89
CA ILE A 513 -17.89 -38.90 -2.82
C ILE A 513 -16.89 -38.88 -1.67
N MET A 514 -16.35 -40.04 -1.28
CA MET A 514 -15.34 -40.14 -0.22
C MET A 514 -14.01 -39.49 -0.63
N ASP A 515 -13.58 -39.60 -1.89
CA ASP A 515 -12.40 -38.90 -2.39
C ASP A 515 -12.60 -37.37 -2.36
N LYS A 516 -13.76 -36.87 -2.81
CA LYS A 516 -14.11 -35.45 -2.70
C LYS A 516 -14.11 -34.98 -1.25
N PHE A 517 -14.66 -35.78 -0.33
CA PHE A 517 -14.68 -35.48 1.10
C PHE A 517 -13.26 -35.46 1.69
N GLY A 518 -12.43 -36.43 1.35
CA GLY A 518 -11.02 -36.50 1.74
C GLY A 518 -10.21 -35.30 1.23
N LYS A 519 -10.47 -34.82 0.01
CA LYS A 519 -9.86 -33.60 -0.55
C LYS A 519 -10.24 -32.35 0.24
N LEU A 520 -11.51 -32.21 0.65
CA LEU A 520 -11.97 -31.09 1.45
C LEU A 520 -11.34 -31.08 2.85
N LEU A 521 -11.24 -32.24 3.50
CA LEU A 521 -10.56 -32.37 4.80
C LEU A 521 -9.08 -31.99 4.70
N LYS A 522 -8.36 -32.51 3.69
CA LYS A 522 -6.95 -32.15 3.43
C LYS A 522 -6.77 -30.64 3.19
N LEU A 523 -7.71 -30.01 2.47
CA LEU A 523 -7.69 -28.57 2.24
C LEU A 523 -7.89 -27.80 3.55
N LYS A 524 -8.86 -28.21 4.38
CA LYS A 524 -9.11 -27.63 5.70
C LYS A 524 -7.85 -27.69 6.58
N ASP A 525 -7.21 -28.85 6.66
CA ASP A 525 -6.00 -29.05 7.47
C ASP A 525 -4.84 -28.20 6.97
N LYS A 526 -4.66 -28.09 5.64
CA LYS A 526 -3.65 -27.23 5.04
C LYS A 526 -3.88 -25.75 5.39
N LEU A 527 -5.12 -25.27 5.35
CA LEU A 527 -5.47 -23.89 5.71
C LEU A 527 -5.27 -23.64 7.22
N LEU A 528 -5.67 -24.57 8.08
CA LEU A 528 -5.45 -24.48 9.53
C LEU A 528 -3.97 -24.48 9.90
N ASN A 529 -3.15 -25.32 9.24
CA ASN A 529 -1.70 -25.34 9.44
C ASN A 529 -1.06 -24.00 9.04
N ARG A 530 -1.51 -23.41 7.93
CA ARG A 530 -1.07 -22.07 7.53
C ARG A 530 -1.44 -21.03 8.59
N LEU A 531 -2.65 -21.10 9.13
CA LEU A 531 -3.11 -20.22 10.21
C LEU A 531 -2.26 -20.37 11.48
N ASN A 532 -1.90 -21.59 11.86
CA ASN A 532 -1.05 -21.88 13.02
C ASN A 532 0.38 -21.36 12.87
N SER A 533 0.89 -21.32 11.64
CA SER A 533 2.23 -20.79 11.32
C SER A 533 2.28 -19.26 11.19
N ALA A 534 1.12 -18.58 11.16
CA ALA A 534 1.06 -17.15 10.93
C ALA A 534 1.56 -16.36 12.16
N LYS A 535 2.58 -15.52 11.98
CA LYS A 535 3.04 -14.56 12.99
C LYS A 535 2.25 -13.27 12.85
N VAL A 536 1.37 -12.99 13.81
CA VAL A 536 0.59 -11.74 13.85
C VAL A 536 0.91 -11.03 15.14
N GLU A 537 1.83 -10.07 15.09
CA GLU A 537 2.33 -9.39 16.30
C GLU A 537 1.65 -8.04 16.56
N ASN A 538 0.96 -7.46 15.57
CA ASN A 538 0.59 -6.03 15.61
C ASN A 538 -0.90 -5.72 15.37
N ASN A 539 -1.78 -6.72 15.23
CA ASN A 539 -3.22 -6.50 15.02
C ASN A 539 -4.09 -7.38 15.93
N GLU A 540 -4.60 -6.77 16.99
CA GLU A 540 -5.44 -7.42 18.01
C GLU A 540 -6.72 -8.05 17.41
N LEU A 541 -7.39 -7.37 16.48
CA LEU A 541 -8.60 -7.89 15.83
C LEU A 541 -8.30 -9.16 15.02
N THR A 542 -7.18 -9.17 14.31
CA THR A 542 -6.76 -10.32 13.51
C THR A 542 -6.40 -11.49 14.42
N MET A 543 -5.70 -11.24 15.53
CA MET A 543 -5.38 -12.27 16.52
C MET A 543 -6.64 -12.89 17.13
N VAL A 544 -7.59 -12.07 17.56
CA VAL A 544 -8.86 -12.55 18.12
C VAL A 544 -9.66 -13.34 17.07
N ALA A 545 -9.69 -12.90 15.81
CA ALA A 545 -10.34 -13.64 14.73
C ALA A 545 -9.65 -14.99 14.43
N ILE A 546 -8.32 -15.04 14.45
CA ILE A 546 -7.53 -16.27 14.31
C ILE A 546 -7.90 -17.24 15.42
N GLU A 547 -7.83 -16.82 16.67
CA GLU A 547 -8.13 -17.68 17.81
C GLU A 547 -9.59 -18.16 17.78
N ALA A 548 -10.53 -17.32 17.34
CA ALA A 548 -11.94 -17.70 17.22
C ALA A 548 -12.13 -18.82 16.19
N ILE A 549 -11.47 -18.69 15.03
CA ILE A 549 -11.48 -19.72 13.97
C ILE A 549 -10.78 -21.00 14.44
N LYS A 550 -9.65 -20.90 15.14
CA LYS A 550 -8.97 -22.06 15.70
C LYS A 550 -9.87 -22.81 16.68
N HIS A 551 -10.50 -22.10 17.60
CA HIS A 551 -11.37 -22.71 18.60
C HIS A 551 -12.55 -23.47 17.99
N PHE A 552 -13.16 -22.94 16.91
CA PHE A 552 -14.29 -23.63 16.26
C PHE A 552 -13.89 -24.81 15.39
N TYR A 553 -12.72 -24.76 14.76
CA TYR A 553 -12.40 -25.69 13.68
C TYR A 553 -11.23 -26.62 13.97
N GLN A 554 -10.48 -26.40 15.06
CA GLN A 554 -9.49 -27.35 15.58
C GLN A 554 -10.14 -28.36 16.53
N THR A 555 -9.69 -29.59 16.42
CA THR A 555 -10.15 -30.73 17.25
C THR A 555 -9.55 -30.74 18.65
N SER A 556 -8.53 -29.92 18.92
CA SER A 556 -7.95 -29.76 20.26
C SER A 556 -8.93 -29.01 21.17
N SER A 557 -9.37 -29.65 22.25
CA SER A 557 -10.38 -29.13 23.21
C SER A 557 -9.86 -27.99 24.10
N THR A 558 -9.05 -27.07 23.58
CA THR A 558 -8.59 -25.91 24.33
C THR A 558 -9.73 -24.91 24.43
N ALA A 559 -10.12 -24.57 25.66
CA ALA A 559 -11.12 -23.54 25.92
C ALA A 559 -10.68 -22.22 25.26
N PHE A 560 -11.62 -21.51 24.63
CA PHE A 560 -11.34 -20.18 24.10
C PHE A 560 -10.98 -19.24 25.26
N PRO A 561 -9.86 -18.50 25.18
CA PRO A 561 -9.36 -17.73 26.32
C PRO A 561 -10.10 -16.39 26.45
N PHE A 562 -11.40 -16.44 26.76
CA PHE A 562 -12.21 -15.23 26.94
C PHE A 562 -11.64 -14.29 28.00
N ASP A 563 -11.02 -14.83 29.05
CA ASP A 563 -10.49 -14.06 30.17
C ASP A 563 -9.26 -13.22 29.78
N SER A 564 -8.55 -13.57 28.70
CA SER A 564 -7.43 -12.79 28.18
C SER A 564 -7.84 -11.75 27.13
N ILE A 565 -9.11 -11.68 26.74
CA ILE A 565 -9.60 -10.80 25.67
C ILE A 565 -10.42 -9.66 26.26
N ASN A 566 -10.00 -8.42 26.00
CA ASN A 566 -10.76 -7.24 26.37
C ASN A 566 -11.90 -7.00 25.37
N LEU A 567 -13.07 -7.59 25.63
CA LEU A 567 -14.24 -7.50 24.75
C LEU A 567 -14.75 -6.07 24.54
N ASP A 568 -14.57 -5.18 25.53
CA ASP A 568 -14.98 -3.77 25.41
C ASP A 568 -14.13 -3.03 24.38
N LEU A 569 -12.81 -3.29 24.38
CA LEU A 569 -11.89 -2.74 23.38
C LEU A 569 -12.20 -3.28 21.97
N ILE A 570 -12.50 -4.58 21.85
CA ILE A 570 -12.91 -5.16 20.57
C ILE A 570 -14.24 -4.56 20.12
N GLN A 571 -15.19 -4.32 21.03
CA GLN A 571 -16.50 -3.74 20.69
C GLN A 571 -16.37 -2.34 20.08
N GLN A 572 -15.43 -1.53 20.57
CA GLN A 572 -15.17 -0.19 20.01
C GLN A 572 -14.59 -0.23 18.60
N LYS A 573 -13.91 -1.32 18.23
CA LYS A 573 -13.23 -1.48 16.95
C LYS A 573 -14.07 -2.27 15.92
N SER A 574 -14.73 -3.34 16.36
CA SER A 574 -15.55 -4.23 15.53
C SER A 574 -16.72 -4.83 16.33
N PRO A 575 -17.89 -4.16 16.35
CA PRO A 575 -19.08 -4.69 17.01
C PRO A 575 -19.53 -6.04 16.44
N LEU A 576 -19.29 -6.28 15.13
CA LEU A 576 -19.60 -7.56 14.49
C LEU A 576 -18.76 -8.71 15.06
N LEU A 577 -17.44 -8.52 15.21
CA LEU A 577 -16.57 -9.52 15.81
C LEU A 577 -16.97 -9.77 17.27
N THR A 578 -17.23 -8.70 18.03
CA THR A 578 -17.75 -8.81 19.41
C THR A 578 -19.06 -9.60 19.46
N SER A 579 -19.96 -9.38 18.51
CA SER A 579 -21.21 -10.14 18.42
C SER A 579 -20.95 -11.63 18.24
N ILE A 580 -20.05 -11.99 17.32
CA ILE A 580 -19.63 -13.38 17.11
C ILE A 580 -19.08 -13.96 18.40
N LEU A 581 -18.12 -13.29 19.06
CA LEU A 581 -17.51 -13.75 20.32
C LEU A 581 -18.55 -13.99 21.43
N TYR A 582 -19.55 -13.11 21.55
CA TYR A 582 -20.65 -13.32 22.50
C TYR A 582 -21.54 -14.51 22.14
N LEU A 583 -21.77 -14.79 20.85
CA LEU A 583 -22.43 -16.02 20.43
C LEU A 583 -21.60 -17.24 20.83
N ILE A 584 -20.27 -17.23 20.58
CA ILE A 584 -19.38 -18.32 21.00
C ILE A 584 -19.53 -18.54 22.51
N LYS A 585 -19.43 -17.46 23.30
CA LYS A 585 -19.54 -17.50 24.76
C LYS A 585 -20.86 -18.09 25.23
N GLY A 586 -21.97 -17.74 24.56
CA GLY A 586 -23.28 -18.32 24.81
C GLY A 586 -23.33 -19.83 24.53
N TYR A 587 -22.78 -20.28 23.40
CA TYR A 587 -22.75 -21.70 23.03
C TYR A 587 -21.82 -22.54 23.93
N THR A 588 -20.70 -21.97 24.37
CA THR A 588 -19.69 -22.66 25.19
C THR A 588 -19.91 -22.51 26.69
N TYR A 589 -20.92 -21.75 27.12
CA TYR A 589 -21.20 -21.52 28.54
C TYR A 589 -21.52 -22.84 29.26
N LYS A 590 -20.71 -23.15 30.28
CA LYS A 590 -20.94 -24.26 31.22
C LYS A 590 -21.60 -23.72 32.48
N PHE A 591 -22.55 -24.48 33.03
CA PHE A 591 -23.27 -24.04 34.23
C PHE A 591 -22.31 -24.01 35.42
N ASP A 592 -22.33 -22.89 36.12
CA ASP A 592 -21.60 -22.70 37.36
C ASP A 592 -22.41 -23.32 38.49
N LEU A 593 -21.81 -24.29 39.18
CA LEU A 593 -22.44 -25.01 40.29
C LEU A 593 -22.67 -24.11 41.52
N GLY A 594 -21.99 -22.96 41.59
CA GLY A 594 -22.10 -22.00 42.69
C GLY A 594 -23.28 -21.03 42.61
N ILE A 595 -24.08 -21.05 41.52
CA ILE A 595 -25.22 -20.15 41.33
C ILE A 595 -26.49 -20.92 40.93
N SER A 596 -27.65 -20.31 41.10
CA SER A 596 -28.93 -20.96 40.80
C SER A 596 -29.07 -21.30 39.30
N THR A 597 -29.88 -22.31 38.98
CA THR A 597 -30.20 -22.67 37.60
C THR A 597 -30.78 -21.48 36.83
N HIS A 598 -31.61 -20.66 37.48
CA HIS A 598 -32.18 -19.47 36.88
C HIS A 598 -31.11 -18.41 36.55
N GLU A 599 -30.15 -18.16 37.46
CA GLU A 599 -29.04 -17.25 37.20
C GLU A 599 -28.10 -17.76 36.10
N ASN A 600 -27.84 -19.08 36.05
CA ASN A 600 -27.09 -19.70 34.96
C ASN A 600 -27.77 -19.49 33.60
N LEU A 601 -29.08 -19.68 33.53
CA LEU A 601 -29.86 -19.43 32.31
C LEU A 601 -29.86 -17.94 31.95
N ASN A 602 -29.98 -17.04 32.93
CA ASN A 602 -29.93 -15.59 32.70
C ASN A 602 -28.55 -15.12 32.22
N LYS A 603 -27.45 -15.68 32.73
CA LYS A 603 -26.09 -15.43 32.21
C LYS A 603 -25.95 -15.90 30.76
N LYS A 604 -26.49 -17.08 30.43
CA LYS A 604 -26.47 -17.59 29.05
C LYS A 604 -27.30 -16.73 28.10
N VAL A 605 -28.50 -16.32 28.53
CA VAL A 605 -29.37 -15.40 27.79
C VAL A 605 -28.70 -14.03 27.60
N SER A 606 -27.96 -13.53 28.60
CA SER A 606 -27.28 -12.24 28.49
C SER A 606 -26.18 -12.26 27.44
N TYR A 607 -25.42 -13.35 27.30
CA TYR A 607 -24.44 -13.48 26.20
C TYR A 607 -25.09 -13.42 24.83
N PHE A 608 -26.18 -14.17 24.60
CA PHE A 608 -26.92 -14.06 23.34
C PHE A 608 -27.53 -12.66 23.13
N SER A 609 -27.97 -12.00 24.21
CA SER A 609 -28.49 -10.63 24.13
C SER A 609 -27.39 -9.63 23.74
N TYR A 610 -26.19 -9.76 24.30
CA TYR A 610 -25.04 -8.94 23.92
C TYR A 610 -24.60 -9.18 22.47
N ALA A 611 -24.71 -10.42 21.98
CA ALA A 611 -24.53 -10.69 20.56
C ALA A 611 -25.53 -9.91 19.71
N CYS A 612 -26.83 -10.05 19.96
CA CYS A 612 -27.87 -9.31 19.23
C CYS A 612 -27.62 -7.80 19.24
N MET A 613 -27.35 -7.23 20.42
CA MET A 613 -27.11 -5.79 20.58
C MET A 613 -25.91 -5.31 19.75
N ASN A 614 -24.81 -6.06 19.72
CA ASN A 614 -23.63 -5.67 18.97
C ASN A 614 -23.77 -5.91 17.47
N SER A 615 -24.51 -6.94 17.05
CA SER A 615 -24.84 -7.15 15.63
C SER A 615 -25.72 -6.04 15.07
N ILE A 616 -26.74 -5.60 15.82
CA ILE A 616 -27.64 -4.51 15.40
C ILE A 616 -26.88 -3.18 15.28
N LYS A 617 -25.86 -2.95 16.10
CA LYS A 617 -24.98 -1.77 15.94
C LYS A 617 -24.20 -1.81 14.63
N ALA A 618 -23.79 -3.00 14.17
CA ALA A 618 -22.97 -3.16 12.97
C ALA A 618 -23.80 -3.14 11.68
N CYS A 619 -25.00 -3.72 11.68
CA CYS A 619 -25.84 -3.88 10.49
C CYS A 619 -26.84 -2.72 10.31
N ASN A 620 -27.27 -2.51 9.07
CA ASN A 620 -28.40 -1.63 8.78
C ASN A 620 -29.72 -2.30 9.19
N GLU A 621 -30.67 -1.49 9.66
CA GLU A 621 -31.98 -1.96 10.15
C GLU A 621 -32.85 -2.58 9.03
N ASN A 622 -32.53 -2.29 7.77
CA ASN A 622 -33.28 -2.74 6.60
C ASN A 622 -32.83 -4.10 6.03
N ASN A 623 -31.77 -4.71 6.59
CA ASN A 623 -31.25 -6.00 6.10
C ASN A 623 -31.52 -7.11 7.12
N ASN A 624 -31.74 -8.32 6.62
CA ASN A 624 -31.90 -9.53 7.43
C ASN A 624 -30.61 -9.80 8.23
N ASN A 625 -30.60 -9.41 9.51
CA ASN A 625 -29.45 -9.58 10.39
C ASN A 625 -29.42 -11.01 10.96
N GLU A 626 -28.83 -11.94 10.20
CA GLU A 626 -28.79 -13.37 10.54
C GLU A 626 -28.17 -13.65 11.92
N ILE A 627 -27.15 -12.88 12.33
CA ILE A 627 -26.49 -13.02 13.63
C ILE A 627 -27.43 -12.62 14.77
N ALA A 628 -28.16 -11.50 14.62
CA ALA A 628 -29.15 -11.09 15.60
C ALA A 628 -30.32 -12.08 15.65
N ASN A 629 -30.77 -12.57 14.50
CA ASN A 629 -31.83 -13.56 14.40
C ASN A 629 -31.44 -14.89 15.05
N LEU A 630 -30.21 -15.36 14.85
CA LEU A 630 -29.67 -16.54 15.53
C LEU A 630 -29.60 -16.33 17.04
N GLY A 631 -29.14 -15.16 17.49
CA GLY A 631 -29.12 -14.82 18.91
C GLY A 631 -30.51 -14.81 19.54
N TYR A 632 -31.49 -14.16 18.90
CA TYR A 632 -32.88 -14.17 19.37
C TYR A 632 -33.50 -15.57 19.34
N TYR A 633 -33.14 -16.42 18.37
CA TYR A 633 -33.61 -17.80 18.28
C TYR A 633 -33.13 -18.63 19.48
N GLU A 634 -31.85 -18.54 19.83
CA GLU A 634 -31.31 -19.24 21.01
C GLU A 634 -31.87 -18.70 22.32
N ILE A 635 -32.09 -17.37 22.44
CA ILE A 635 -32.78 -16.79 23.61
C ILE A 635 -34.20 -17.36 23.73
N TYR A 636 -34.97 -17.33 22.63
CA TYR A 636 -36.32 -17.84 22.60
C TYR A 636 -36.35 -19.32 22.99
N LYS A 637 -35.47 -20.14 22.42
CA LYS A 637 -35.38 -21.57 22.72
C LYS A 637 -35.11 -21.81 24.22
N ILE A 638 -34.18 -21.06 24.82
CA ILE A 638 -33.87 -21.18 26.25
C ILE A 638 -35.08 -20.79 27.10
N MET A 639 -35.68 -19.63 26.85
CA MET A 639 -36.80 -19.14 27.66
C MET A 639 -38.05 -20.00 27.48
N ASN A 640 -38.32 -20.43 26.24
CA ASN A 640 -39.47 -21.25 25.89
C ASN A 640 -39.35 -22.69 26.38
N HIS A 641 -38.14 -23.23 26.56
CA HIS A 641 -37.96 -24.53 27.21
C HIS A 641 -38.12 -24.43 28.73
N ASN A 642 -37.91 -23.24 29.31
CA ASN A 642 -37.94 -22.97 30.75
C ASN A 642 -39.06 -21.99 31.14
N ARG A 643 -40.26 -22.14 30.54
CA ARG A 643 -41.38 -21.17 30.69
C ARG A 643 -41.76 -20.85 32.13
N ASN A 644 -41.51 -21.79 33.04
CA ASN A 644 -41.84 -21.65 34.46
C ASN A 644 -40.96 -20.60 35.17
N LEU A 645 -39.81 -20.26 34.58
CA LEU A 645 -38.81 -19.35 35.11
C LEU A 645 -38.83 -17.97 34.43
N TYR A 646 -39.63 -17.79 33.39
CA TYR A 646 -39.68 -16.56 32.58
C TYR A 646 -41.12 -16.09 32.41
N SER A 647 -41.37 -14.79 32.42
CA SER A 647 -42.72 -14.26 32.19
C SER A 647 -43.15 -14.50 30.73
N THR A 648 -44.41 -14.86 30.51
CA THR A 648 -44.98 -15.04 29.15
C THR A 648 -44.75 -13.81 28.28
N LYS A 649 -44.88 -12.61 28.88
CA LYS A 649 -44.65 -11.32 28.23
C LYS A 649 -43.22 -11.17 27.70
N ASP A 650 -42.20 -11.68 28.40
CA ASP A 650 -40.82 -11.58 27.95
C ASP A 650 -40.50 -12.60 26.84
N ILE A 651 -41.10 -13.79 26.91
CA ILE A 651 -41.01 -14.79 25.82
C ILE A 651 -41.63 -14.24 24.53
N GLU A 652 -42.81 -13.62 24.63
CA GLU A 652 -43.51 -13.00 23.50
C GLU A 652 -42.71 -11.84 22.89
N LYS A 653 -42.05 -11.00 23.71
CA LYS A 653 -41.17 -9.94 23.20
C LYS A 653 -40.01 -10.47 22.36
N VAL A 654 -39.38 -11.58 22.78
CA VAL A 654 -38.28 -12.19 22.01
C VAL A 654 -38.83 -12.84 20.74
N ALA A 655 -39.99 -13.51 20.82
CA ALA A 655 -40.66 -14.09 19.66
C ALA A 655 -41.05 -13.03 18.62
N ALA A 656 -41.53 -11.86 19.05
CA ALA A 656 -41.85 -10.75 18.14
C ALA A 656 -40.61 -10.23 17.39
N LYS A 657 -39.43 -10.25 18.04
CA LYS A 657 -38.16 -9.86 17.40
C LYS A 657 -37.62 -10.89 16.41
N LEU A 658 -38.02 -12.16 16.54
CA LEU A 658 -37.74 -13.21 15.55
C LEU A 658 -38.60 -13.08 14.28
N GLN A 659 -39.73 -12.37 14.34
CA GLN A 659 -40.67 -12.19 13.22
C GLN A 659 -40.35 -11.00 12.31
N ILE A 660 -39.10 -10.50 12.32
CA ILE A 660 -38.59 -9.70 11.21
C ILE A 660 -38.26 -10.69 10.08
N ASP A 661 -39.14 -10.72 9.08
CA ASP A 661 -39.19 -11.59 7.89
C ASP A 661 -39.75 -13.02 8.08
N SER A 662 -41.05 -13.07 8.33
CA SER A 662 -41.87 -14.28 8.18
C SER A 662 -42.07 -14.66 6.70
N GLU A 663 -41.01 -15.01 5.98
CA GLU A 663 -41.12 -15.71 4.68
C GLU A 663 -39.81 -16.35 4.19
N THR A 664 -39.01 -16.98 5.08
CA THR A 664 -38.05 -17.99 4.64
C THR A 664 -38.02 -19.17 5.61
N ASN A 665 -38.11 -20.38 5.06
CA ASN A 665 -37.95 -21.63 5.80
C ASN A 665 -36.61 -21.60 6.56
N PHE A 666 -36.66 -21.38 7.87
CA PHE A 666 -35.51 -21.60 8.75
C PHE A 666 -35.11 -23.07 8.63
N SER A 667 -34.06 -23.33 7.83
CA SER A 667 -33.41 -24.64 7.87
C SER A 667 -32.95 -24.86 9.31
N LYS A 668 -33.40 -25.96 9.90
CA LYS A 668 -33.04 -26.37 11.26
C LYS A 668 -31.51 -26.53 11.29
N ARG A 669 -30.83 -25.52 11.88
CA ARG A 669 -29.37 -25.32 12.05
C ARG A 669 -28.77 -24.27 11.11
N VAL A 670 -28.91 -23.00 11.48
CA VAL A 670 -27.95 -21.97 11.09
C VAL A 670 -26.68 -22.22 11.91
N LYS A 671 -25.76 -23.03 11.36
CA LYS A 671 -24.37 -23.10 11.81
C LYS A 671 -23.64 -21.96 11.09
N PHE A 672 -22.87 -21.17 11.84
CA PHE A 672 -22.09 -20.02 11.36
C PHE A 672 -21.58 -20.23 9.92
N SER A 673 -22.22 -19.54 8.97
CA SER A 673 -21.89 -19.47 7.55
C SER A 673 -20.89 -18.36 7.26
#